data_AF-A0AAW3GJP3-F1
#
_entry.id   AF-A0AAW3GJP3-F1
#
_cell.length_a   1.000
_cell.length_b   1.000
_cell.length_c   1.000
_cell.angle_alpha   90.00
_cell.angle_beta   90.00
_cell.angle_gamma   90.00
#
_symmetry.space_group_name_H-M   'P 1'
#
loop_
_entity.id
_entity.type
_entity.pdbx_description
1 polymer ?
#
loop_
_entity_poly.entity_id
_entity_poly.type
_entity_poly.pdbx_seq_one_letter_code
_entity_poly.pdbx_strand_id
1 'polypeptide(L)'
;MEQRKFKKILALVLTVLTMLSSLSFGTNAVNANGTDKYVGWSEYQGSYSAAFYLGKENSTDRYVAYCYNKKREAPPRKIDGTVYYQKTGGTPQEYGQSLYHPMTDQQKEETLIKDLRRVLYNGYPHNKGKLSEQFSSVPEVQRDGLFREVTQWGVWHYTDGFDPEVYYKKDFELASGSAKQMNELKVKVYKTLIGQGLQEADSSFEMDLFTTSQTSQETGNRYQNILVTKDNMPLPKPPDTPYGREEKIYITKVGVINGMIERNALSDAKLEIREGEGLTGTALASNITIYPDQFEFSGFEFDLRTYGKRFGDVFTLVETQAPPGYKKSEPIVFMVAGVDELGGDYWIQIKQPDGTWKQQELPDKSKVQDGDDLDENSLKQTLIVYDEKQNPEYDITFKKMDETGDYLDGAEFALYKEDDPTKAIKTFITGKQDINLKLEAGNYILRERSAPTGYVGVEEDIKFTVNNQGQVTAHGSTPEGVTFNAQSIECKNKKEVAEETVTLKVKKLWDNQEKAEHPETKFGLFKDGVLQIDKVQTLSNGMTEITWENIKKSEYQSYQPFELIEKDGQLEKAGKYITLEDKTYEVFSDLEWKDEGNNVYSIKINNYLTNIITIDKEWQDKDGRKLEDDLPSINIHIEMDNGAREDKTFDTDNTSNEYYISATLKIESFFEENVKLQLNNQVEVTVDGKVYLATLTQTSENHYKVVNKEKALGHVVKISKKSGSETGAELKDATLKVFREADDETTAQPIKEWKTKETPEELLLEEGSYKLVESEAPQGYRKAETIHFTVNDDGTIAVTGQQLQPGEPIVMVDKAIQTVTIEKKVTGVNGNKQKEFNFKLTVNADDDLKNGEVLDGKLYKDGQVLDVNIMVGREYLFNLKDTDKLEVTGLVAESTYTLNEDEYNKDGYTTTVMVNDKEKKNADTDATYTVVDGKNNVIFINHNEKIVPTGILFDIMPYLIGMAFVTLSSIAFLLSVKRRIVLKNAKK
;
A
#
# COMPACT_ATOMS: atom_id res chain seq x y z
N MET A 1 -55.84 -88.87 49.13
CA MET A 1 -56.56 -89.33 47.92
C MET A 1 -56.83 -88.23 46.89
N GLU A 2 -56.28 -88.24 45.68
CA GLU A 2 -54.91 -88.56 45.30
C GLU A 2 -54.73 -88.49 43.80
N GLN A 3 -53.52 -88.06 43.43
CA GLN A 3 -52.69 -88.69 42.41
C GLN A 3 -53.37 -89.04 41.08
N ARG A 4 -53.46 -88.01 40.24
CA ARG A 4 -53.08 -87.95 38.81
C ARG A 4 -53.56 -86.57 38.28
N LYS A 5 -53.25 -85.38 38.83
CA LYS A 5 -52.04 -84.71 39.37
C LYS A 5 -50.81 -84.76 38.44
N PHE A 6 -50.26 -83.56 38.15
CA PHE A 6 -48.99 -83.29 37.49
C PHE A 6 -48.88 -83.65 35.98
N LYS A 7 -49.53 -82.89 35.07
CA LYS A 7 -48.97 -82.52 33.72
C LYS A 7 -49.82 -81.65 32.76
N LYS A 8 -50.89 -80.95 33.15
CA LYS A 8 -51.55 -79.96 32.24
C LYS A 8 -51.63 -78.51 32.76
N ILE A 9 -51.08 -78.24 33.94
CA ILE A 9 -51.17 -76.92 34.61
C ILE A 9 -49.95 -76.01 34.35
N LEU A 10 -48.96 -76.45 33.56
CA LEU A 10 -47.81 -75.61 33.16
C LEU A 10 -47.88 -75.05 31.73
N ALA A 11 -48.87 -75.44 30.92
CA ALA A 11 -48.95 -75.03 29.51
C ALA A 11 -50.11 -74.09 29.17
N LEU A 12 -50.95 -73.71 30.15
CA LEU A 12 -52.16 -72.91 29.89
C LEU A 12 -52.31 -71.70 30.84
N VAL A 13 -51.39 -71.53 31.79
CA VAL A 13 -51.42 -70.43 32.79
C VAL A 13 -50.46 -69.28 32.40
N LEU A 14 -49.78 -69.36 31.25
CA LEU A 14 -49.10 -68.22 30.60
C LEU A 14 -50.06 -67.34 29.77
N THR A 15 -51.37 -67.58 29.85
CA THR A 15 -52.38 -67.01 28.92
C THR A 15 -53.35 -65.99 29.53
N VAL A 16 -53.31 -65.67 30.85
CA VAL A 16 -54.37 -64.83 31.46
C VAL A 16 -53.93 -63.80 32.53
N LEU A 17 -52.66 -63.69 32.92
CA LEU A 17 -52.16 -62.55 33.72
C LEU A 17 -50.81 -62.10 33.13
N THR A 18 -50.73 -61.05 32.32
CA THR A 18 -50.92 -59.66 32.72
C THR A 18 -51.84 -58.88 31.78
N MET A 19 -53.13 -58.86 32.07
CA MET A 19 -54.04 -57.82 31.58
C MET A 19 -53.83 -56.55 32.41
N LEU A 20 -53.02 -55.61 31.90
CA LEU A 20 -53.30 -54.16 31.94
C LEU A 20 -52.24 -53.41 31.12
N SER A 21 -52.75 -52.56 30.22
CA SER A 21 -52.09 -51.58 29.33
C SER A 21 -51.44 -52.08 28.02
N SER A 22 -52.28 -52.35 27.02
CA SER A 22 -51.89 -52.29 25.60
C SER A 22 -53.02 -51.76 24.72
N LEU A 23 -53.17 -50.43 24.71
CA LEU A 23 -53.68 -49.67 23.57
C LEU A 23 -52.45 -49.09 22.87
N SER A 24 -52.08 -49.60 21.71
CA SER A 24 -51.35 -48.77 20.74
C SER A 24 -51.82 -49.12 19.34
N PHE A 25 -52.14 -48.05 18.62
CA PHE A 25 -52.78 -48.00 17.33
C PHE A 25 -51.99 -48.78 16.29
N GLY A 26 -52.66 -49.70 15.59
CA GLY A 26 -52.21 -50.18 14.30
C GLY A 26 -52.34 -49.05 13.29
N THR A 27 -51.21 -48.46 12.88
CA THR A 27 -51.16 -47.63 11.69
C THR A 27 -50.81 -48.52 10.51
N ASN A 28 -51.67 -48.45 9.49
CA ASN A 28 -51.48 -49.07 8.21
C ASN A 28 -50.13 -48.64 7.63
N ALA A 29 -49.25 -49.61 7.42
CA ALA A 29 -48.14 -49.47 6.50
C ALA A 29 -48.71 -49.25 5.10
N VAL A 30 -48.73 -47.99 4.67
CA VAL A 30 -48.77 -47.65 3.26
C VAL A 30 -47.34 -47.76 2.75
N ASN A 31 -47.17 -48.60 1.74
CA ASN A 31 -45.96 -48.71 0.94
C ASN A 31 -45.41 -47.34 0.53
N ALA A 32 -44.11 -47.13 0.72
CA ALA A 32 -43.29 -46.33 -0.18
C ALA A 32 -41.90 -46.98 -0.28
N ASN A 33 -41.77 -47.89 -1.25
CA ASN A 33 -40.48 -48.30 -1.78
C ASN A 33 -39.73 -47.05 -2.27
N GLY A 34 -38.49 -46.86 -1.81
CA GLY A 34 -37.55 -45.84 -2.30
C GLY A 34 -37.32 -44.67 -1.36
N THR A 35 -36.65 -44.87 -0.22
CA THR A 35 -36.20 -43.73 0.61
C THR A 35 -34.96 -43.11 -0.03
N ASP A 36 -35.16 -42.14 -0.90
CA ASP A 36 -34.07 -41.31 -1.40
C ASP A 36 -33.37 -40.64 -0.21
N LYS A 37 -32.12 -41.02 0.03
CA LYS A 37 -31.26 -40.38 1.02
C LYS A 37 -30.68 -39.12 0.40
N TYR A 38 -30.87 -37.99 1.08
CA TYR A 38 -30.33 -36.71 0.65
C TYR A 38 -29.13 -36.35 1.51
N VAL A 39 -28.13 -35.71 0.90
CA VAL A 39 -26.91 -35.24 1.53
C VAL A 39 -26.85 -33.73 1.40
N GLY A 40 -26.69 -33.04 2.53
CA GLY A 40 -26.54 -31.58 2.57
C GLY A 40 -25.12 -31.18 2.95
N TRP A 41 -24.59 -30.16 2.28
CA TRP A 41 -23.25 -29.60 2.57
C TRP A 41 -23.17 -28.11 2.25
N SER A 42 -22.18 -27.43 2.84
CA SER A 42 -21.80 -26.06 2.51
C SER A 42 -20.56 -26.00 1.60
N GLU A 43 -20.45 -24.96 0.77
CA GLU A 43 -19.20 -24.66 0.04
C GLU A 43 -18.09 -24.15 0.97
N TYR A 44 -18.45 -23.34 1.98
CA TYR A 44 -17.53 -22.79 2.95
C TYR A 44 -18.13 -22.84 4.36
N GLN A 45 -17.33 -23.24 5.34
CA GLN A 45 -17.82 -23.41 6.71
C GLN A 45 -18.13 -22.06 7.36
N GLY A 46 -19.35 -21.90 7.88
CA GLY A 46 -19.73 -20.71 8.66
C GLY A 46 -19.99 -19.43 7.86
N SER A 47 -19.85 -19.43 6.53
CA SER A 47 -20.23 -18.29 5.68
C SER A 47 -21.58 -18.51 5.03
N TYR A 48 -22.53 -17.61 5.28
CA TYR A 48 -23.88 -17.66 4.69
C TYR A 48 -24.00 -16.94 3.35
N SER A 49 -22.91 -16.33 2.87
CA SER A 49 -22.77 -15.93 1.46
C SER A 49 -22.32 -17.08 0.56
N ALA A 50 -21.82 -18.18 1.15
CA ALA A 50 -21.50 -19.42 0.45
C ALA A 50 -22.78 -20.25 0.22
N ALA A 51 -22.82 -21.02 -0.87
CA ALA A 51 -24.01 -21.82 -1.17
C ALA A 51 -24.10 -23.04 -0.25
N PHE A 52 -25.30 -23.30 0.27
CA PHE A 52 -25.67 -24.62 0.79
C PHE A 52 -26.31 -25.41 -0.33
N TYR A 53 -25.93 -26.68 -0.42
CA TYR A 53 -26.51 -27.58 -1.40
C TYR A 53 -27.16 -28.77 -0.73
N LEU A 54 -28.21 -29.25 -1.37
CA LEU A 54 -28.77 -30.57 -1.16
C LEU A 54 -28.63 -31.39 -2.44
N GLY A 55 -28.22 -32.63 -2.33
CA GLY A 55 -28.21 -33.59 -3.43
C GLY A 55 -28.69 -34.96 -2.96
N LYS A 56 -29.05 -35.83 -3.89
CA LYS A 56 -29.31 -37.24 -3.59
C LYS A 56 -27.96 -37.95 -3.41
N GLU A 57 -27.82 -38.84 -2.42
CA GLU A 57 -26.53 -39.46 -1.98
C GLU A 57 -25.71 -40.08 -3.14
N ASN A 58 -26.36 -40.51 -4.21
CA ASN A 58 -25.75 -41.09 -5.41
C ASN A 58 -26.09 -40.34 -6.71
N SER A 59 -26.39 -39.04 -6.63
CA SER A 59 -26.60 -38.17 -7.80
C SER A 59 -25.59 -37.03 -7.85
N THR A 60 -25.29 -36.57 -9.05
CA THR A 60 -24.53 -35.33 -9.29
C THR A 60 -25.43 -34.08 -9.22
N ASP A 61 -26.75 -34.27 -9.14
CA ASP A 61 -27.71 -33.18 -8.97
C ASP A 61 -27.48 -32.47 -7.64
N ARG A 62 -27.38 -31.14 -7.72
CA ARG A 62 -27.28 -30.26 -6.55
C ARG A 62 -28.29 -29.13 -6.66
N TYR A 63 -28.98 -28.92 -5.56
CA TYR A 63 -30.04 -27.95 -5.40
C TYR A 63 -29.58 -26.89 -4.42
N VAL A 64 -29.68 -25.61 -4.76
CA VAL A 64 -29.45 -24.53 -3.81
C VAL A 64 -30.46 -24.69 -2.67
N ALA A 65 -29.95 -24.73 -1.45
CA ALA A 65 -30.71 -24.95 -0.24
C ALA A 65 -30.57 -23.76 0.72
N TYR A 66 -31.59 -23.57 1.55
CA TYR A 66 -31.62 -22.54 2.59
C TYR A 66 -31.79 -23.19 3.95
N CYS A 67 -30.96 -22.80 4.90
CA CYS A 67 -31.04 -23.33 6.24
C CYS A 67 -32.29 -22.81 6.98
N TYR A 68 -32.97 -23.69 7.70
CA TYR A 68 -34.30 -23.45 8.30
C TYR A 68 -34.25 -23.14 9.80
N ASN A 69 -33.14 -23.42 10.49
CA ASN A 69 -33.05 -23.27 11.95
C ASN A 69 -31.74 -22.61 12.34
N LYS A 70 -31.69 -21.28 12.34
CA LYS A 70 -30.43 -20.53 12.53
C LYS A 70 -29.63 -20.94 13.76
N LYS A 71 -30.32 -21.31 14.86
CA LYS A 71 -29.70 -21.69 16.15
C LYS A 71 -29.06 -23.08 16.18
N ARG A 72 -29.22 -23.90 15.13
CA ARG A 72 -28.53 -25.19 14.98
C ARG A 72 -27.28 -25.03 14.12
N GLU A 73 -26.40 -26.02 14.13
CA GLU A 73 -25.17 -25.97 13.35
C GLU A 73 -25.46 -26.05 11.85
N ALA A 74 -24.86 -25.18 11.05
CA ALA A 74 -24.99 -25.23 9.60
C ALA A 74 -24.41 -26.55 9.05
N PRO A 75 -24.91 -27.07 7.91
CA PRO A 75 -24.30 -28.23 7.28
C PRO A 75 -22.78 -28.02 7.09
N PRO A 76 -21.94 -29.01 7.44
CA PRO A 76 -20.49 -28.90 7.31
C PRO A 76 -20.09 -28.79 5.84
N ARG A 77 -18.83 -28.41 5.57
CA ARG A 77 -18.29 -28.63 4.23
C ARG A 77 -18.31 -30.11 3.93
N LYS A 78 -18.43 -30.48 2.65
CA LYS A 78 -18.52 -31.89 2.25
C LYS A 78 -17.32 -32.72 2.72
N ILE A 79 -16.15 -32.08 2.88
CA ILE A 79 -14.92 -32.68 3.40
C ILE A 79 -14.90 -32.84 4.93
N ASP A 80 -15.57 -31.94 5.66
CA ASP A 80 -15.59 -31.91 7.13
C ASP A 80 -16.62 -32.89 7.70
N GLY A 81 -17.54 -33.38 6.87
CA GLY A 81 -18.55 -34.36 7.23
C GLY A 81 -19.71 -34.41 6.26
N THR A 82 -20.57 -35.41 6.40
CA THR A 82 -21.79 -35.57 5.59
C THR A 82 -23.00 -35.58 6.50
N VAL A 83 -23.98 -34.71 6.23
CA VAL A 83 -25.26 -34.68 6.95
C VAL A 83 -26.36 -35.23 6.06
N TYR A 84 -27.09 -36.21 6.60
CA TYR A 84 -28.16 -36.89 5.89
C TYR A 84 -29.53 -36.28 6.21
N TYR A 85 -30.33 -36.15 5.16
CA TYR A 85 -31.62 -35.49 5.17
C TYR A 85 -32.72 -36.39 4.63
N GLN A 86 -33.92 -36.20 5.18
CA GLN A 86 -35.16 -36.81 4.73
C GLN A 86 -36.17 -35.73 4.39
N LYS A 87 -36.83 -35.88 3.25
CA LYS A 87 -37.91 -34.98 2.81
C LYS A 87 -39.14 -35.18 3.70
N THR A 88 -39.74 -34.09 4.17
CA THR A 88 -41.01 -34.14 4.95
C THR A 88 -42.23 -34.28 4.05
N GLY A 89 -43.40 -34.57 4.62
CA GLY A 89 -44.68 -34.62 3.89
C GLY A 89 -45.17 -33.25 3.41
N GLY A 90 -44.57 -32.16 3.90
CA GLY A 90 -44.78 -30.80 3.44
C GLY A 90 -46.02 -30.08 4.04
N THR A 91 -46.62 -30.60 5.11
CA THR A 91 -47.82 -30.00 5.74
C THR A 91 -47.48 -28.77 6.59
N PRO A 92 -48.42 -27.80 6.77
CA PRO A 92 -48.25 -26.66 7.69
C PRO A 92 -47.72 -27.05 9.06
N GLN A 93 -48.28 -28.14 9.61
CA GLN A 93 -47.87 -28.69 10.90
C GLN A 93 -46.42 -29.19 10.90
N GLU A 94 -45.95 -29.89 9.87
CA GLU A 94 -44.56 -30.37 9.79
C GLU A 94 -43.55 -29.20 9.69
N TYR A 95 -43.89 -28.13 8.97
CA TYR A 95 -43.08 -26.92 8.92
C TYR A 95 -43.02 -26.22 10.28
N GLY A 96 -44.19 -26.05 10.93
CA GLY A 96 -44.28 -25.45 12.27
C GLY A 96 -43.54 -26.23 13.34
N GLN A 97 -43.61 -27.56 13.30
CA GLN A 97 -42.93 -28.45 14.25
C GLN A 97 -41.41 -28.55 14.01
N SER A 98 -40.95 -28.29 12.80
CA SER A 98 -39.53 -28.34 12.44
C SER A 98 -38.76 -27.05 12.79
N LEU A 99 -39.43 -26.03 13.32
CA LEU A 99 -38.80 -24.82 13.85
C LEU A 99 -37.95 -25.14 15.09
N TYR A 100 -36.99 -24.27 15.41
CA TYR A 100 -36.21 -24.42 16.64
C TYR A 100 -37.12 -24.35 17.88
N HIS A 101 -38.13 -23.48 17.86
CA HIS A 101 -39.24 -23.47 18.81
C HIS A 101 -40.51 -23.90 18.06
N PRO A 102 -40.97 -25.16 18.24
CA PRO A 102 -42.15 -25.67 17.55
C PRO A 102 -43.39 -24.80 17.77
N MET A 103 -44.11 -24.56 16.69
CA MET A 103 -45.41 -23.88 16.70
C MET A 103 -46.54 -24.91 16.91
N THR A 104 -47.64 -24.49 17.54
CA THR A 104 -48.83 -25.33 17.79
C THR A 104 -50.14 -24.68 17.34
N ASP A 105 -50.05 -23.49 16.74
CA ASP A 105 -51.18 -22.70 16.27
C ASP A 105 -51.33 -22.88 14.76
N GLN A 106 -52.38 -23.60 14.35
CA GLN A 106 -52.63 -23.98 12.96
C GLN A 106 -52.71 -22.77 12.00
N GLN A 107 -53.27 -21.63 12.43
CA GLN A 107 -53.35 -20.44 11.56
C GLN A 107 -51.96 -19.82 11.34
N LYS A 108 -51.11 -19.86 12.35
CA LYS A 108 -49.73 -19.37 12.22
C LYS A 108 -48.87 -20.35 11.40
N GLU A 109 -49.13 -21.66 11.47
CA GLU A 109 -48.47 -22.67 10.64
C GLU A 109 -48.77 -22.48 9.14
N GLU A 110 -50.04 -22.21 8.80
CA GLU A 110 -50.45 -21.90 7.43
C GLU A 110 -49.84 -20.59 6.93
N THR A 111 -49.78 -19.58 7.79
CA THR A 111 -49.16 -18.28 7.49
C THR A 111 -47.66 -18.43 7.26
N LEU A 112 -46.96 -19.25 8.06
CA LEU A 112 -45.53 -19.52 7.94
C LEU A 112 -45.17 -20.11 6.56
N ILE A 113 -45.91 -21.11 6.10
CA ILE A 113 -45.67 -21.69 4.76
C ILE A 113 -45.90 -20.64 3.67
N LYS A 114 -46.95 -19.82 3.80
CA LYS A 114 -47.25 -18.75 2.83
C LYS A 114 -46.12 -17.73 2.77
N ASP A 115 -45.59 -17.33 3.92
CA ASP A 115 -44.50 -16.38 4.02
C ASP A 115 -43.18 -16.93 3.46
N LEU A 116 -42.82 -18.17 3.80
CA LEU A 116 -41.62 -18.82 3.27
C LEU A 116 -41.68 -19.03 1.76
N ARG A 117 -42.83 -19.45 1.24
CA ARG A 117 -43.05 -19.56 -0.21
C ARG A 117 -42.86 -18.22 -0.90
N ARG A 118 -43.40 -17.14 -0.32
CA ARG A 118 -43.28 -15.78 -0.87
C ARG A 118 -41.83 -15.30 -0.88
N VAL A 119 -41.08 -15.54 0.19
CA VAL A 119 -39.64 -15.20 0.26
C VAL A 119 -38.85 -15.94 -0.81
N LEU A 120 -39.01 -17.26 -0.93
CA LEU A 120 -38.24 -18.04 -1.90
C LEU A 120 -38.66 -17.76 -3.35
N TYR A 121 -39.94 -17.50 -3.59
CA TYR A 121 -40.44 -17.13 -4.92
C TYR A 121 -39.89 -15.79 -5.39
N ASN A 122 -39.78 -14.81 -4.49
CA ASN A 122 -39.19 -13.50 -4.82
C ASN A 122 -37.67 -13.45 -4.60
N GLY A 123 -37.09 -14.53 -4.06
CA GLY A 123 -35.68 -14.68 -3.73
C GLY A 123 -34.89 -15.45 -4.78
N TYR A 124 -33.69 -15.87 -4.42
CA TYR A 124 -32.81 -16.66 -5.27
C TYR A 124 -33.12 -18.17 -5.16
N PRO A 125 -32.92 -18.98 -6.22
CA PRO A 125 -32.57 -18.58 -7.58
C PRO A 125 -33.76 -18.13 -8.44
N HIS A 126 -35.00 -18.38 -7.99
CA HIS A 126 -36.21 -18.23 -8.82
C HIS A 126 -36.35 -16.82 -9.45
N ASN A 127 -36.11 -15.77 -8.66
CA ASN A 127 -36.23 -14.38 -9.11
C ASN A 127 -34.88 -13.66 -9.17
N LYS A 128 -33.83 -14.37 -9.61
CA LYS A 128 -32.48 -13.81 -9.81
C LYS A 128 -32.50 -12.51 -10.63
N GLY A 129 -33.36 -12.41 -11.64
CA GLY A 129 -33.51 -11.21 -12.48
C GLY A 129 -33.87 -9.96 -11.68
N LYS A 130 -34.96 -9.97 -10.89
CA LYS A 130 -35.36 -8.79 -10.09
C LYS A 130 -34.39 -8.50 -8.94
N LEU A 131 -33.71 -9.51 -8.40
CA LEU A 131 -32.63 -9.28 -7.43
C LEU A 131 -31.42 -8.59 -8.09
N SER A 132 -31.09 -8.98 -9.32
CA SER A 132 -30.01 -8.37 -10.10
C SER A 132 -30.26 -6.89 -10.40
N GLU A 133 -31.50 -6.50 -10.66
CA GLU A 133 -31.88 -5.08 -10.79
C GLU A 133 -31.59 -4.29 -9.50
N GLN A 134 -31.91 -4.87 -8.33
CA GLN A 134 -31.68 -4.24 -7.02
C GLN A 134 -30.19 -4.14 -6.65
N PHE A 135 -29.35 -5.04 -7.17
CA PHE A 135 -27.88 -5.02 -7.00
C PHE A 135 -27.14 -4.58 -8.27
N SER A 136 -27.78 -3.77 -9.13
CA SER A 136 -27.21 -3.33 -10.41
C SER A 136 -25.88 -2.58 -10.29
N SER A 137 -25.61 -1.95 -9.14
CA SER A 137 -24.34 -1.29 -8.83
C SER A 137 -23.19 -2.24 -8.46
N VAL A 138 -23.45 -3.54 -8.31
CA VAL A 138 -22.44 -4.55 -7.92
C VAL A 138 -21.98 -5.32 -9.17
N PRO A 139 -20.70 -5.70 -9.31
CA PRO A 139 -20.25 -6.54 -10.43
C PRO A 139 -21.01 -7.86 -10.52
N GLU A 140 -21.41 -8.28 -11.73
CA GLU A 140 -22.27 -9.46 -11.95
C GLU A 140 -21.73 -10.73 -11.30
N VAL A 141 -20.41 -10.92 -11.34
CA VAL A 141 -19.71 -12.08 -10.76
C VAL A 141 -19.83 -12.19 -9.23
N GLN A 142 -20.13 -11.09 -8.53
CA GLN A 142 -20.24 -11.06 -7.06
C GLN A 142 -21.70 -11.16 -6.56
N ARG A 143 -22.69 -11.02 -7.46
CA ARG A 143 -24.09 -10.83 -7.06
C ARG A 143 -24.77 -12.10 -6.53
N ASP A 144 -24.46 -13.27 -7.09
CA ASP A 144 -25.16 -14.51 -6.73
C ASP A 144 -24.94 -14.93 -5.27
N GLY A 145 -23.75 -14.67 -4.71
CA GLY A 145 -23.48 -14.86 -3.29
C GLY A 145 -24.34 -13.94 -2.41
N LEU A 146 -24.46 -12.67 -2.80
CA LEU A 146 -25.28 -11.68 -2.10
C LEU A 146 -26.78 -12.01 -2.18
N PHE A 147 -27.25 -12.49 -3.33
CA PHE A 147 -28.64 -12.92 -3.52
C PHE A 147 -29.02 -14.08 -2.58
N ARG A 148 -28.12 -15.07 -2.46
CA ARG A 148 -28.28 -16.19 -1.53
C ARG A 148 -28.32 -15.70 -0.08
N GLU A 149 -27.39 -14.81 0.28
CA GLU A 149 -27.30 -14.26 1.64
C GLU A 149 -28.59 -13.54 2.06
N VAL A 150 -29.11 -12.60 1.25
CA VAL A 150 -30.33 -11.86 1.60
C VAL A 150 -31.60 -12.72 1.57
N THR A 151 -31.65 -13.74 0.71
CA THR A 151 -32.75 -14.72 0.69
C THR A 151 -32.72 -15.58 1.95
N GLN A 152 -31.54 -16.02 2.39
CA GLN A 152 -31.35 -16.76 3.63
C GLN A 152 -31.78 -15.95 4.86
N TRP A 153 -31.48 -14.64 4.89
CA TRP A 153 -31.98 -13.74 5.93
C TRP A 153 -33.52 -13.67 5.95
N GLY A 154 -34.15 -13.60 4.77
CA GLY A 154 -35.60 -13.63 4.64
C GLY A 154 -36.23 -14.92 5.18
N VAL A 155 -35.61 -16.07 4.92
CA VAL A 155 -36.05 -17.36 5.50
C VAL A 155 -35.98 -17.31 7.02
N TRP A 156 -34.84 -16.90 7.59
CA TRP A 156 -34.67 -16.84 9.04
C TRP A 156 -35.52 -15.79 9.74
N HIS A 157 -35.98 -14.76 9.02
CA HIS A 157 -36.94 -13.81 9.57
C HIS A 157 -38.20 -14.54 10.06
N TYR A 158 -38.74 -15.44 9.25
CA TYR A 158 -39.95 -16.19 9.57
C TYR A 158 -39.69 -17.43 10.42
N THR A 159 -38.53 -18.09 10.29
CA THR A 159 -38.24 -19.32 11.07
C THR A 159 -37.63 -19.06 12.44
N ASP A 160 -36.86 -17.98 12.60
CA ASP A 160 -36.04 -17.74 13.80
C ASP A 160 -36.22 -16.32 14.37
N GLY A 161 -37.04 -15.46 13.74
CA GLY A 161 -37.19 -14.06 14.13
C GLY A 161 -35.94 -13.23 13.84
N PHE A 162 -35.17 -13.62 12.82
CA PHE A 162 -33.91 -12.96 12.47
C PHE A 162 -34.12 -11.56 11.89
N ASP A 163 -33.32 -10.62 12.38
CA ASP A 163 -33.19 -9.26 11.85
C ASP A 163 -31.69 -8.94 11.71
N PRO A 164 -31.17 -8.68 10.49
CA PRO A 164 -29.76 -8.40 10.28
C PRO A 164 -29.30 -7.11 10.96
N GLU A 165 -30.16 -6.09 11.13
CA GLU A 165 -29.78 -4.84 11.81
C GLU A 165 -29.58 -5.06 13.33
N VAL A 166 -30.31 -6.01 13.91
CA VAL A 166 -30.13 -6.41 15.32
C VAL A 166 -28.93 -7.34 15.46
N TYR A 167 -28.82 -8.32 14.55
CA TYR A 167 -27.83 -9.39 14.66
C TYR A 167 -26.41 -8.92 14.35
N TYR A 168 -26.23 -8.12 13.29
CA TYR A 168 -24.94 -7.58 12.87
C TYR A 168 -24.69 -6.16 13.38
N LYS A 169 -25.41 -5.71 14.41
CA LYS A 169 -25.36 -4.33 14.91
C LYS A 169 -23.93 -3.80 15.08
N LYS A 170 -23.06 -4.57 15.74
CA LYS A 170 -21.67 -4.18 15.99
C LYS A 170 -20.86 -4.07 14.69
N ASP A 171 -21.05 -5.01 13.77
CA ASP A 171 -20.33 -5.03 12.48
C ASP A 171 -20.82 -3.91 11.55
N PHE A 172 -22.10 -3.54 11.61
CA PHE A 172 -22.67 -2.44 10.85
C PHE A 172 -22.28 -1.06 11.42
N GLU A 173 -22.18 -0.93 12.74
CA GLU A 173 -21.68 0.30 13.41
C GLU A 173 -20.18 0.56 13.11
N LEU A 174 -19.38 -0.50 12.96
CA LEU A 174 -17.96 -0.42 12.64
C LEU A 174 -17.65 -0.27 11.14
N ALA A 175 -18.61 -0.59 10.27
CA ALA A 175 -18.41 -0.50 8.83
C ALA A 175 -18.33 0.95 8.34
N SER A 176 -17.35 1.24 7.48
CA SER A 176 -17.17 2.53 6.82
C SER A 176 -17.06 2.35 5.29
N GLY A 177 -17.18 3.45 4.54
CA GLY A 177 -17.01 3.45 3.08
C GLY A 177 -17.91 2.45 2.33
N SER A 178 -17.31 1.68 1.42
CA SER A 178 -18.00 0.71 0.55
C SER A 178 -18.66 -0.44 1.32
N ALA A 179 -18.07 -0.88 2.44
CA ALA A 179 -18.64 -1.94 3.27
C ALA A 179 -19.95 -1.49 3.93
N LYS A 180 -20.03 -0.24 4.39
CA LYS A 180 -21.26 0.35 4.93
C LYS A 180 -22.36 0.43 3.87
N GLN A 181 -22.01 0.91 2.67
CA GLN A 181 -22.93 1.00 1.54
C GLN A 181 -23.46 -0.38 1.12
N MET A 182 -22.61 -1.41 1.11
CA MET A 182 -23.01 -2.79 0.82
C MET A 182 -23.96 -3.35 1.88
N ASN A 183 -23.69 -3.11 3.16
CA ASN A 183 -24.57 -3.55 4.25
C ASN A 183 -25.95 -2.88 4.19
N GLU A 184 -25.99 -1.56 3.95
CA GLU A 184 -27.24 -0.81 3.74
C GLU A 184 -28.05 -1.34 2.54
N LEU A 185 -27.36 -1.69 1.44
CA LEU A 185 -28.01 -2.29 0.27
C LEU A 185 -28.58 -3.68 0.59
N LYS A 186 -27.81 -4.56 1.24
CA LYS A 186 -28.29 -5.89 1.64
C LYS A 186 -29.51 -5.81 2.56
N VAL A 187 -29.50 -4.91 3.54
CA VAL A 187 -30.63 -4.68 4.45
C VAL A 187 -31.85 -4.16 3.70
N LYS A 188 -31.68 -3.24 2.74
CA LYS A 188 -32.77 -2.73 1.90
C LYS A 188 -33.44 -3.85 1.09
N VAL A 189 -32.64 -4.71 0.46
CA VAL A 189 -33.16 -5.84 -0.33
C VAL A 189 -33.82 -6.88 0.59
N TYR A 190 -33.23 -7.18 1.73
CA TYR A 190 -33.86 -8.04 2.75
C TYR A 190 -35.22 -7.50 3.21
N LYS A 191 -35.33 -6.21 3.55
CA LYS A 191 -36.60 -5.57 3.95
C LYS A 191 -37.66 -5.66 2.84
N THR A 192 -37.22 -5.61 1.58
CA THR A 192 -38.10 -5.82 0.42
C THR A 192 -38.61 -7.26 0.38
N LEU A 193 -37.75 -8.25 0.62
CA LEU A 193 -38.09 -9.68 0.61
C LEU A 193 -39.03 -10.13 1.74
N ILE A 194 -39.17 -9.35 2.82
CA ILE A 194 -40.13 -9.62 3.91
C ILE A 194 -41.35 -8.68 3.90
N GLY A 195 -41.44 -7.78 2.90
CA GLY A 195 -42.46 -6.73 2.83
C GLY A 195 -43.87 -7.22 2.45
N GLN A 196 -44.89 -6.53 2.97
CA GLN A 196 -46.29 -6.75 2.59
C GLN A 196 -46.59 -6.07 1.25
N GLY A 197 -46.32 -6.77 0.14
CA GLY A 197 -46.52 -6.27 -1.22
C GLY A 197 -45.81 -7.08 -2.32
N LEU A 198 -45.04 -8.08 -1.93
CA LEU A 198 -44.40 -9.03 -2.85
C LEU A 198 -45.41 -9.85 -3.63
N GLN A 199 -45.01 -10.28 -4.81
CA GLN A 199 -45.79 -11.16 -5.67
C GLN A 199 -46.05 -12.48 -4.93
N GLU A 200 -47.33 -12.89 -4.84
CA GLU A 200 -47.66 -14.22 -4.33
C GLU A 200 -47.12 -15.28 -5.28
N ALA A 201 -46.60 -16.37 -4.71
CA ALA A 201 -46.06 -17.48 -5.49
C ALA A 201 -47.16 -18.11 -6.35
N ASP A 202 -46.87 -18.43 -7.61
CA ASP A 202 -47.79 -19.20 -8.45
C ASP A 202 -48.05 -20.58 -7.83
N SER A 203 -49.23 -21.12 -8.10
CA SER A 203 -49.65 -22.48 -7.80
C SER A 203 -48.65 -23.58 -8.20
N SER A 204 -47.82 -23.34 -9.21
CA SER A 204 -46.76 -24.25 -9.65
C SER A 204 -45.46 -24.17 -8.84
N PHE A 205 -45.29 -23.15 -7.99
CA PHE A 205 -44.07 -22.99 -7.20
C PHE A 205 -44.07 -23.96 -6.01
N GLU A 206 -43.12 -24.90 -6.06
CA GLU A 206 -43.00 -25.94 -5.06
C GLU A 206 -41.74 -25.73 -4.19
N MET A 207 -41.94 -25.86 -2.88
CA MET A 207 -40.89 -25.80 -1.86
C MET A 207 -40.98 -27.07 -1.01
N ASP A 208 -39.83 -27.68 -0.77
CA ASP A 208 -39.67 -28.91 -0.01
C ASP A 208 -38.80 -28.64 1.24
N LEU A 209 -39.26 -29.16 2.38
CA LEU A 209 -38.51 -29.14 3.64
C LEU A 209 -37.84 -30.50 3.85
N PHE A 210 -36.58 -30.45 4.26
CA PHE A 210 -35.78 -31.61 4.57
C PHE A 210 -35.26 -31.53 6.00
N THR A 211 -35.52 -32.58 6.77
CA THR A 211 -35.10 -32.68 8.17
C THR A 211 -33.96 -33.67 8.32
N THR A 212 -33.08 -33.44 9.29
CA THR A 212 -31.91 -34.30 9.53
C THR A 212 -32.34 -35.69 9.99
N SER A 213 -31.90 -36.76 9.32
CA SER A 213 -32.31 -38.14 9.63
C SER A 213 -31.59 -38.73 10.84
N GLN A 214 -32.29 -39.43 11.75
CA GLN A 214 -31.77 -39.97 13.02
C GLN A 214 -30.81 -41.19 12.91
N THR A 215 -30.16 -41.44 11.77
CA THR A 215 -29.37 -42.68 11.56
C THR A 215 -27.86 -42.59 11.84
N SER A 216 -27.31 -41.43 12.20
CA SER A 216 -25.96 -41.36 12.79
C SER A 216 -26.07 -41.35 14.32
N GLN A 217 -25.57 -42.41 14.96
CA GLN A 217 -25.71 -42.70 16.40
C GLN A 217 -25.10 -41.66 17.38
N GLU A 218 -24.71 -40.45 16.96
CA GLU A 218 -24.10 -39.45 17.87
C GLU A 218 -24.59 -37.98 17.73
N THR A 219 -25.52 -37.62 16.82
CA THR A 219 -25.78 -36.20 16.50
C THR A 219 -27.26 -35.78 16.35
N GLY A 220 -28.17 -36.34 17.15
CA GLY A 220 -29.58 -35.94 17.14
C GLY A 220 -29.78 -34.41 17.21
N ASN A 221 -30.48 -33.83 16.23
CA ASN A 221 -30.84 -32.41 16.12
C ASN A 221 -29.69 -31.37 16.08
N ARG A 222 -28.44 -31.80 15.88
CA ARG A 222 -27.28 -30.89 15.85
C ARG A 222 -27.31 -29.91 14.67
N TYR A 223 -27.67 -30.39 13.49
CA TYR A 223 -27.61 -29.62 12.24
C TYR A 223 -28.95 -28.96 11.86
N GLN A 224 -28.91 -27.86 11.11
CA GLN A 224 -30.11 -27.15 10.64
C GLN A 224 -30.90 -28.03 9.66
N ASN A 225 -32.23 -27.98 9.74
CA ASN A 225 -33.09 -28.43 8.64
C ASN A 225 -32.88 -27.50 7.42
N ILE A 226 -33.28 -27.93 6.22
CA ILE A 226 -33.05 -27.17 4.99
C ILE A 226 -34.28 -27.12 4.09
N LEU A 227 -34.48 -25.99 3.43
CA LEU A 227 -35.50 -25.72 2.43
C LEU A 227 -34.91 -25.72 1.03
N VAL A 228 -35.62 -26.31 0.07
CA VAL A 228 -35.23 -26.36 -1.33
C VAL A 228 -36.44 -26.04 -2.21
N THR A 229 -36.23 -25.34 -3.32
CA THR A 229 -37.29 -25.07 -4.32
C THR A 229 -37.13 -26.01 -5.51
N LYS A 230 -38.23 -26.44 -6.14
CA LYS A 230 -38.19 -27.36 -7.29
C LYS A 230 -37.71 -26.72 -8.59
N ASP A 231 -37.86 -25.40 -8.73
CA ASP A 231 -37.41 -24.63 -9.90
C ASP A 231 -35.89 -24.36 -9.91
N ASN A 232 -35.13 -25.02 -9.04
CA ASN A 232 -33.68 -24.93 -9.01
C ASN A 232 -33.08 -25.36 -10.36
N MET A 233 -32.59 -24.39 -11.15
CA MET A 233 -31.71 -24.68 -12.28
C MET A 233 -30.45 -25.40 -11.78
N PRO A 234 -29.94 -26.44 -12.48
CA PRO A 234 -28.56 -26.86 -12.25
C PRO A 234 -27.65 -25.67 -12.57
N LEU A 235 -26.85 -25.23 -11.59
CA LEU A 235 -26.02 -24.02 -11.76
C LEU A 235 -25.06 -24.17 -12.97
N PRO A 236 -24.97 -23.18 -13.87
CA PRO A 236 -23.89 -23.09 -14.84
C PRO A 236 -22.53 -22.90 -14.14
N LYS A 237 -21.44 -23.31 -14.82
CA LYS A 237 -20.06 -23.28 -14.31
C LYS A 237 -19.69 -21.88 -13.74
N PRO A 238 -18.86 -21.80 -12.67
CA PRO A 238 -18.44 -20.52 -12.10
C PRO A 238 -17.64 -19.69 -13.12
N PRO A 239 -17.71 -18.34 -13.07
CA PRO A 239 -17.02 -17.46 -14.01
C PRO A 239 -15.51 -17.40 -13.72
N ASP A 240 -14.72 -17.46 -14.78
CA ASP A 240 -13.28 -17.18 -14.77
C ASP A 240 -13.04 -15.73 -14.32
N THR A 241 -12.34 -15.51 -13.20
CA THR A 241 -11.52 -14.31 -12.97
C THR A 241 -10.48 -14.54 -11.86
N PRO A 242 -9.37 -13.79 -11.88
CA PRO A 242 -8.04 -14.34 -11.65
C PRO A 242 -7.50 -13.97 -10.27
N TYR A 243 -7.16 -14.97 -9.45
CA TYR A 243 -6.11 -14.85 -8.44
C TYR A 243 -5.53 -16.25 -8.11
N GLY A 244 -4.33 -16.51 -8.65
CA GLY A 244 -3.24 -17.18 -7.91
C GLY A 244 -3.23 -18.70 -7.73
N ARG A 245 -2.94 -19.45 -8.82
CA ARG A 245 -1.95 -20.56 -8.96
C ARG A 245 -2.27 -21.42 -10.18
N GLU A 246 -1.27 -21.96 -10.89
CA GLU A 246 -1.47 -22.86 -12.03
C GLU A 246 -1.83 -24.29 -11.59
N GLU A 247 -3.08 -24.72 -11.80
CA GLU A 247 -3.56 -26.07 -11.44
C GLU A 247 -3.23 -27.10 -12.53
N LYS A 248 -1.96 -27.51 -12.60
CA LYS A 248 -1.43 -28.40 -13.64
C LYS A 248 -0.96 -29.74 -13.06
N ILE A 249 -1.31 -30.85 -13.71
CA ILE A 249 -0.66 -32.16 -13.48
C ILE A 249 0.46 -32.30 -14.51
N TYR A 250 1.67 -32.58 -14.04
CA TYR A 250 2.82 -32.79 -14.90
C TYR A 250 2.99 -34.29 -15.17
N ILE A 251 3.08 -34.67 -16.44
CA ILE A 251 3.34 -36.05 -16.83
C ILE A 251 4.76 -36.15 -17.34
N THR A 252 5.57 -36.87 -16.59
CA THR A 252 6.97 -37.13 -16.91
C THR A 252 7.12 -38.57 -17.33
N LYS A 253 7.84 -38.78 -18.43
CA LYS A 253 8.17 -40.12 -18.88
C LYS A 253 9.62 -40.45 -18.56
N VAL A 254 9.87 -41.68 -18.11
CA VAL A 254 11.19 -42.13 -17.66
C VAL A 254 11.49 -43.49 -18.28
N GLY A 255 12.58 -43.57 -19.05
CA GLY A 255 13.14 -44.84 -19.51
C GLY A 255 13.99 -45.48 -18.40
N VAL A 256 13.85 -46.78 -18.19
CA VAL A 256 14.62 -47.52 -17.17
C VAL A 256 15.43 -48.64 -17.80
N ILE A 257 16.73 -48.69 -17.49
CA ILE A 257 17.62 -49.82 -17.77
C ILE A 257 18.09 -50.42 -16.45
N ASN A 258 17.84 -51.71 -16.23
CA ASN A 258 18.39 -52.44 -15.07
C ASN A 258 18.15 -51.71 -13.72
N GLY A 259 17.02 -51.01 -13.60
CA GLY A 259 16.67 -50.23 -12.40
C GLY A 259 17.29 -48.83 -12.30
N MET A 260 18.04 -48.37 -13.31
CA MET A 260 18.59 -47.01 -13.40
C MET A 260 17.87 -46.18 -14.47
N ILE A 261 17.67 -44.89 -14.18
CA ILE A 261 17.00 -43.92 -15.04
C ILE A 261 17.93 -43.51 -16.21
N GLU A 262 17.42 -43.57 -17.45
CA GLU A 262 18.13 -43.16 -18.66
C GLU A 262 17.51 -41.86 -19.21
N ARG A 263 18.33 -40.82 -19.44
CA ARG A 263 17.86 -39.44 -19.69
C ARG A 263 17.60 -39.07 -21.17
N ASN A 264 18.10 -39.84 -22.15
CA ASN A 264 18.29 -39.35 -23.53
C ASN A 264 17.29 -39.87 -24.58
N ALA A 265 16.17 -40.52 -24.23
CA ALA A 265 15.34 -41.25 -25.20
C ALA A 265 13.83 -40.95 -25.15
N LEU A 266 13.41 -39.68 -25.14
CA LEU A 266 12.00 -39.32 -24.92
C LEU A 266 11.31 -38.54 -26.05
N SER A 267 12.02 -38.06 -27.07
CA SER A 267 11.47 -37.16 -28.10
C SER A 267 10.34 -37.75 -28.94
N ASP A 268 10.31 -39.08 -29.09
CA ASP A 268 9.40 -39.76 -30.03
C ASP A 268 8.22 -40.47 -29.35
N ALA A 269 8.10 -40.35 -28.02
CA ALA A 269 6.98 -40.91 -27.27
C ALA A 269 5.67 -40.14 -27.55
N LYS A 270 4.55 -40.86 -27.64
CA LYS A 270 3.21 -40.24 -27.71
C LYS A 270 2.32 -40.77 -26.60
N LEU A 271 1.66 -39.86 -25.90
CA LEU A 271 0.76 -40.15 -24.79
C LEU A 271 -0.62 -39.54 -25.07
N GLU A 272 -1.66 -40.25 -24.68
CA GLU A 272 -3.05 -39.82 -24.74
C GLU A 272 -3.70 -39.93 -23.36
N ILE A 273 -4.49 -38.94 -22.98
CA ILE A 273 -5.31 -38.97 -21.78
C ILE A 273 -6.75 -39.17 -22.21
N ARG A 274 -7.44 -40.13 -21.58
CA ARG A 274 -8.81 -40.53 -21.93
C ARG A 274 -9.73 -40.49 -20.70
N GLU A 275 -10.98 -40.13 -20.94
CA GLU A 275 -12.07 -40.16 -19.94
C GLU A 275 -13.19 -41.07 -20.52
N GLY A 276 -13.33 -42.28 -19.98
CA GLY A 276 -14.19 -43.31 -20.59
C GLY A 276 -13.69 -43.73 -21.99
N GLU A 277 -14.59 -43.86 -22.98
CA GLU A 277 -14.22 -44.11 -24.39
C GLU A 277 -14.01 -42.82 -25.21
N GLY A 278 -14.24 -41.64 -24.60
CA GLY A 278 -14.07 -40.34 -25.24
C GLY A 278 -12.63 -39.85 -25.15
N LEU A 279 -12.10 -39.38 -26.29
CA LEU A 279 -10.77 -38.78 -26.37
C LEU A 279 -10.88 -37.31 -25.93
N THR A 280 -10.28 -36.96 -24.80
CA THR A 280 -10.38 -35.62 -24.20
C THR A 280 -9.16 -34.74 -24.47
N GLY A 281 -8.07 -35.30 -25.02
CA GLY A 281 -6.92 -34.56 -25.55
C GLY A 281 -5.89 -35.48 -26.25
N THR A 282 -5.08 -34.93 -27.15
CA THR A 282 -3.88 -35.60 -27.73
C THR A 282 -2.64 -34.77 -27.42
N ALA A 283 -1.52 -35.40 -27.07
CA ALA A 283 -0.24 -34.72 -26.86
C ALA A 283 0.81 -35.22 -27.86
N LEU A 284 1.43 -34.30 -28.60
CA LEU A 284 2.73 -34.52 -29.23
C LEU A 284 3.78 -33.99 -28.25
N ALA A 285 4.77 -34.80 -27.88
CA ALA A 285 5.91 -34.33 -27.09
C ALA A 285 6.73 -33.35 -27.95
N SER A 286 6.49 -32.04 -27.81
CA SER A 286 7.23 -31.02 -28.55
C SER A 286 8.41 -30.47 -27.72
N ASN A 287 9.61 -30.62 -28.30
CA ASN A 287 10.90 -29.99 -27.97
C ASN A 287 11.36 -29.99 -26.51
N ILE A 288 12.12 -31.04 -26.17
CA ILE A 288 12.86 -31.20 -24.92
C ILE A 288 14.17 -30.38 -25.00
N THR A 289 14.34 -29.38 -24.14
CA THR A 289 15.65 -28.74 -23.90
C THR A 289 16.18 -29.23 -22.56
N ILE A 290 17.42 -29.74 -22.53
CA ILE A 290 18.05 -30.33 -21.34
C ILE A 290 19.14 -29.36 -20.86
N TYR A 291 19.08 -28.91 -19.62
CA TYR A 291 20.20 -28.23 -18.95
C TYR A 291 21.01 -29.23 -18.12
N PRO A 292 22.35 -29.12 -18.05
CA PRO A 292 23.21 -30.15 -17.42
C PRO A 292 23.00 -30.33 -15.92
N ASP A 293 22.57 -29.26 -15.21
CA ASP A 293 22.73 -29.17 -13.75
C ASP A 293 21.45 -28.81 -12.97
N GLN A 294 20.28 -28.83 -13.62
CA GLN A 294 18.99 -28.51 -13.00
C GLN A 294 17.99 -29.63 -13.33
N PHE A 295 17.42 -30.29 -12.32
CA PHE A 295 16.37 -31.31 -12.53
C PHE A 295 15.05 -30.64 -12.92
N GLU A 296 14.98 -30.01 -14.09
CA GLU A 296 13.72 -29.58 -14.67
C GLU A 296 13.14 -30.70 -15.54
N PHE A 297 12.09 -31.33 -15.03
CA PHE A 297 11.36 -32.36 -15.75
C PHE A 297 10.62 -31.74 -16.94
N SER A 298 11.08 -31.98 -18.16
CA SER A 298 10.32 -31.68 -19.38
C SER A 298 9.19 -32.69 -19.55
N GLY A 299 8.05 -32.40 -18.92
CA GLY A 299 6.80 -33.15 -19.04
C GLY A 299 5.73 -32.37 -19.80
N PHE A 300 4.64 -33.04 -20.19
CA PHE A 300 3.45 -32.37 -20.71
C PHE A 300 2.55 -31.92 -19.55
N GLU A 301 2.00 -30.72 -19.66
CA GLU A 301 1.10 -30.11 -18.67
C GLU A 301 -0.36 -30.45 -18.99
N PHE A 302 -1.01 -31.18 -18.09
CA PHE A 302 -2.45 -31.38 -18.14
C PHE A 302 -3.14 -30.36 -17.22
N ASP A 303 -3.67 -29.29 -17.82
CA ASP A 303 -4.43 -28.27 -17.11
C ASP A 303 -5.84 -28.75 -16.78
N LEU A 304 -6.11 -28.93 -15.50
CA LEU A 304 -7.40 -29.40 -15.00
C LEU A 304 -8.53 -28.39 -15.24
N ARG A 305 -8.20 -27.09 -15.38
CA ARG A 305 -9.16 -25.99 -15.54
C ARG A 305 -9.64 -25.84 -16.96
N THR A 306 -8.74 -25.92 -17.95
CA THR A 306 -9.10 -25.86 -19.38
C THR A 306 -10.15 -26.91 -19.77
N TYR A 307 -10.14 -28.09 -19.12
CA TYR A 307 -11.11 -29.16 -19.40
C TYR A 307 -12.32 -29.21 -18.44
N GLY A 308 -12.41 -28.28 -17.49
CA GLY A 308 -13.53 -28.14 -16.55
C GLY A 308 -13.75 -29.34 -15.62
N LYS A 309 -12.66 -29.99 -15.19
CA LYS A 309 -12.65 -31.25 -14.43
C LYS A 309 -12.86 -31.03 -12.92
N ARG A 310 -13.42 -32.03 -12.23
CA ARG A 310 -13.83 -31.95 -10.82
C ARG A 310 -13.20 -33.07 -9.99
N PHE A 311 -13.19 -32.87 -8.68
CA PHE A 311 -12.91 -33.91 -7.70
C PHE A 311 -13.72 -35.18 -8.00
N GLY A 312 -13.04 -36.33 -8.09
CA GLY A 312 -13.63 -37.63 -8.39
C GLY A 312 -13.60 -38.04 -9.87
N ASP A 313 -13.14 -37.18 -10.78
CA ASP A 313 -12.98 -37.54 -12.19
C ASP A 313 -11.84 -38.55 -12.35
N VAL A 314 -12.08 -39.60 -13.16
CA VAL A 314 -11.15 -40.71 -13.40
C VAL A 314 -10.63 -40.65 -14.83
N PHE A 315 -9.31 -40.71 -14.96
CA PHE A 315 -8.58 -40.62 -16.22
C PHE A 315 -7.77 -41.89 -16.46
N THR A 316 -7.59 -42.23 -17.74
CA THR A 316 -6.65 -43.25 -18.18
C THR A 316 -5.59 -42.60 -19.05
N LEU A 317 -4.34 -42.69 -18.62
CA LEU A 317 -3.17 -42.34 -19.41
C LEU A 317 -2.76 -43.55 -20.24
N VAL A 318 -2.75 -43.40 -21.56
CA VAL A 318 -2.39 -44.43 -22.53
C VAL A 318 -1.24 -43.92 -23.38
N GLU A 319 -0.12 -44.61 -23.32
CA GLU A 319 0.94 -44.39 -24.29
C GLU A 319 0.55 -44.95 -25.66
N THR A 320 0.66 -44.21 -26.74
CA THR A 320 0.31 -44.68 -28.10
C THR A 320 1.52 -45.01 -28.95
N GLN A 321 2.68 -44.43 -28.64
CA GLN A 321 3.95 -44.72 -29.29
C GLN A 321 5.08 -44.69 -28.26
N ALA A 322 5.86 -45.77 -28.19
CA ALA A 322 7.06 -45.84 -27.36
C ALA A 322 8.30 -45.35 -28.10
N PRO A 323 9.28 -44.77 -27.39
CA PRO A 323 10.57 -44.44 -27.95
C PRO A 323 11.24 -45.66 -28.60
N PRO A 324 12.12 -45.42 -29.59
CA PRO A 324 12.98 -46.46 -30.12
C PRO A 324 13.77 -47.15 -29.01
N GLY A 325 13.72 -48.47 -28.95
CA GLY A 325 14.38 -49.29 -27.93
C GLY A 325 13.55 -49.54 -26.66
N TYR A 326 12.27 -49.18 -26.60
CA TYR A 326 11.45 -49.36 -25.38
C TYR A 326 10.11 -50.05 -25.65
N LYS A 327 9.67 -50.83 -24.65
CA LYS A 327 8.31 -51.39 -24.63
C LYS A 327 7.34 -50.33 -24.10
N LYS A 328 6.23 -50.16 -24.82
CA LYS A 328 5.08 -49.38 -24.38
C LYS A 328 4.61 -49.79 -22.97
N SER A 329 4.39 -48.78 -22.12
CA SER A 329 3.86 -48.90 -20.76
C SER A 329 2.42 -49.41 -20.72
N GLU A 330 2.05 -50.06 -19.62
CA GLU A 330 0.65 -50.39 -19.33
C GLU A 330 -0.13 -49.11 -18.99
N PRO A 331 -1.43 -49.02 -19.35
CA PRO A 331 -2.23 -47.84 -19.06
C PRO A 331 -2.30 -47.52 -17.56
N ILE A 332 -2.08 -46.25 -17.21
CA ILE A 332 -2.19 -45.78 -15.83
C ILE A 332 -3.57 -45.17 -15.62
N VAL A 333 -4.33 -45.67 -14.65
CA VAL A 333 -5.62 -45.10 -14.26
C VAL A 333 -5.44 -44.26 -13.01
N PHE A 334 -5.83 -42.98 -13.06
CA PHE A 334 -5.71 -42.07 -11.92
C PHE A 334 -6.99 -41.25 -11.71
N MET A 335 -7.20 -40.78 -10.49
CA MET A 335 -8.36 -39.99 -10.08
C MET A 335 -7.90 -38.71 -9.37
N VAL A 336 -8.58 -37.60 -9.64
CA VAL A 336 -8.38 -36.34 -8.90
C VAL A 336 -9.04 -36.46 -7.53
N ALA A 337 -8.25 -36.47 -6.46
CA ALA A 337 -8.67 -37.02 -5.17
C ALA A 337 -8.74 -36.01 -4.01
N GLY A 338 -8.36 -34.74 -4.19
CA GLY A 338 -8.55 -33.68 -3.19
C GLY A 338 -7.75 -32.40 -3.45
N VAL A 339 -8.06 -31.34 -2.69
CA VAL A 339 -7.29 -30.10 -2.55
C VAL A 339 -6.66 -30.09 -1.15
N ASP A 340 -5.46 -29.53 -0.98
CA ASP A 340 -4.83 -29.39 0.34
C ASP A 340 -5.59 -28.45 1.30
N GLU A 341 -5.22 -28.43 2.58
CA GLU A 341 -5.93 -27.70 3.65
C GLU A 341 -6.01 -26.17 3.42
N LEU A 342 -5.20 -25.64 2.52
CA LEU A 342 -5.13 -24.22 2.15
C LEU A 342 -5.80 -23.92 0.79
N GLY A 343 -6.35 -24.94 0.11
CA GLY A 343 -7.11 -24.79 -1.13
C GLY A 343 -6.26 -24.45 -2.36
N GLY A 344 -4.95 -24.75 -2.33
CA GLY A 344 -4.03 -24.35 -3.41
C GLY A 344 -3.60 -25.49 -4.33
N ASP A 345 -3.38 -26.70 -3.80
CA ASP A 345 -2.71 -27.78 -4.55
C ASP A 345 -3.57 -29.07 -4.59
N TYR A 346 -3.72 -29.68 -5.78
CA TYR A 346 -4.47 -30.94 -5.97
C TYR A 346 -3.57 -32.16 -5.76
N TRP A 347 -4.09 -33.22 -5.13
CA TRP A 347 -3.42 -34.53 -5.07
C TRP A 347 -4.21 -35.61 -5.82
N ILE A 348 -3.49 -36.59 -6.37
CA ILE A 348 -4.04 -37.68 -7.18
C ILE A 348 -3.94 -39.05 -6.49
N GLN A 349 -4.87 -39.93 -6.83
CA GLN A 349 -4.78 -41.36 -6.51
C GLN A 349 -4.57 -42.17 -7.78
N ILE A 350 -3.66 -43.14 -7.73
CA ILE A 350 -3.37 -44.06 -8.82
C ILE A 350 -3.99 -45.42 -8.48
N LYS A 351 -4.74 -45.97 -9.44
CA LYS A 351 -5.30 -47.32 -9.34
C LYS A 351 -4.18 -48.35 -9.49
N GLN A 352 -4.00 -49.15 -8.46
CA GLN A 352 -3.02 -50.23 -8.43
C GLN A 352 -3.52 -51.44 -9.22
N PRO A 353 -2.61 -52.35 -9.66
CA PRO A 353 -2.98 -53.55 -10.42
C PRO A 353 -3.97 -54.48 -9.70
N ASP A 354 -3.98 -54.46 -8.37
CA ASP A 354 -4.93 -55.23 -7.53
C ASP A 354 -6.33 -54.58 -7.44
N GLY A 355 -6.52 -53.42 -8.08
CA GLY A 355 -7.77 -52.66 -8.11
C GLY A 355 -7.92 -51.63 -7.01
N THR A 356 -6.98 -51.53 -6.05
CA THR A 356 -7.02 -50.55 -4.95
C THR A 356 -6.54 -49.16 -5.40
N TRP A 357 -6.94 -48.11 -4.70
CA TRP A 357 -6.49 -46.74 -4.96
C TRP A 357 -5.39 -46.36 -3.98
N LYS A 358 -4.26 -45.89 -4.50
CA LYS A 358 -3.14 -45.42 -3.68
C LYS A 358 -2.89 -43.94 -3.94
N GLN A 359 -2.87 -43.14 -2.88
CA GLN A 359 -2.49 -41.73 -2.95
C GLN A 359 -1.01 -41.60 -3.29
N GLN A 360 -0.69 -40.66 -4.19
CA GLN A 360 0.69 -40.28 -4.44
C GLN A 360 1.11 -39.23 -3.41
N GLU A 361 2.23 -39.46 -2.72
CA GLU A 361 2.75 -38.54 -1.71
C GLU A 361 3.24 -37.23 -2.37
N LEU A 362 2.89 -36.09 -1.76
CA LEU A 362 3.45 -34.79 -2.12
C LEU A 362 4.92 -34.71 -1.65
N PRO A 363 5.77 -33.90 -2.32
CA PRO A 363 7.12 -33.63 -1.79
C PRO A 363 7.04 -33.12 -0.35
N ASP A 364 7.89 -33.67 0.52
CA ASP A 364 7.89 -33.37 1.95
C ASP A 364 8.31 -31.93 2.22
N LYS A 365 7.34 -31.05 2.54
CA LYS A 365 7.53 -29.63 2.82
C LYS A 365 8.51 -29.37 3.97
N SER A 366 8.78 -30.36 4.83
CA SER A 366 9.62 -30.22 6.03
C SER A 366 11.13 -30.33 5.80
N LYS A 367 11.58 -30.64 4.58
CA LYS A 367 13.02 -30.75 4.24
C LYS A 367 13.62 -29.48 3.64
N VAL A 368 12.83 -28.42 3.48
CA VAL A 368 13.28 -27.11 2.98
C VAL A 368 13.67 -26.27 4.20
N GLN A 369 14.93 -25.81 4.25
CA GLN A 369 15.40 -24.94 5.33
C GLN A 369 14.77 -23.55 5.18
N ASP A 370 14.37 -22.99 6.31
CA ASP A 370 13.77 -21.66 6.43
C ASP A 370 14.78 -20.60 5.93
N GLY A 371 14.54 -20.02 4.75
CA GLY A 371 15.36 -18.92 4.22
C GLY A 371 15.64 -18.90 2.71
N ASP A 372 15.39 -19.99 1.97
CA ASP A 372 15.47 -19.96 0.51
C ASP A 372 14.09 -19.62 -0.06
N ASP A 373 14.02 -18.59 -0.92
CA ASP A 373 12.83 -18.32 -1.72
C ASP A 373 12.44 -19.60 -2.46
N LEU A 374 11.21 -20.04 -2.26
CA LEU A 374 10.65 -21.20 -2.95
C LEU A 374 10.66 -20.91 -4.46
N ASP A 375 11.59 -21.50 -5.21
CA ASP A 375 11.44 -21.60 -6.65
C ASP A 375 10.08 -22.29 -6.92
N GLU A 376 9.21 -21.63 -7.70
CA GLU A 376 7.85 -22.05 -8.06
C GLU A 376 7.77 -23.50 -8.61
N ASN A 377 8.91 -24.09 -8.98
CA ASN A 377 9.04 -25.44 -9.47
C ASN A 377 8.96 -26.56 -8.40
N SER A 378 9.04 -26.24 -7.11
CA SER A 378 9.24 -27.21 -6.02
C SER A 378 7.96 -27.93 -5.53
N LEU A 379 6.77 -27.52 -5.98
CA LEU A 379 5.46 -28.01 -5.49
C LEU A 379 4.63 -28.79 -6.54
N LYS A 380 5.24 -29.24 -7.65
CA LYS A 380 4.53 -29.85 -8.78
C LYS A 380 4.12 -31.32 -8.55
N GLN A 381 2.83 -31.65 -8.73
CA GLN A 381 2.36 -33.05 -8.74
C GLN A 381 2.74 -33.73 -10.07
N THR A 382 3.65 -34.71 -10.01
CA THR A 382 4.21 -35.40 -11.19
C THR A 382 3.74 -36.85 -11.28
N LEU A 383 3.16 -37.25 -12.41
CA LEU A 383 2.90 -38.65 -12.74
C LEU A 383 4.08 -39.19 -13.56
N ILE A 384 4.69 -40.28 -13.10
CA ILE A 384 5.83 -40.90 -13.78
C ILE A 384 5.38 -42.14 -14.54
N VAL A 385 5.61 -42.15 -15.85
CA VAL A 385 5.42 -43.33 -16.71
C VAL A 385 6.77 -44.01 -16.91
N TYR A 386 6.85 -45.30 -16.59
CA TYR A 386 8.05 -46.09 -16.75
C TYR A 386 7.99 -46.95 -18.01
N ASP A 387 8.99 -46.80 -18.85
CA ASP A 387 9.22 -47.66 -20.00
C ASP A 387 10.40 -48.61 -19.74
N GLU A 388 10.20 -49.88 -20.01
CA GLU A 388 11.27 -50.89 -19.93
C GLU A 388 12.04 -50.95 -21.24
N LYS A 389 13.37 -50.78 -21.15
CA LYS A 389 14.25 -50.88 -22.33
C LYS A 389 14.24 -52.30 -22.89
N GLN A 390 14.10 -52.39 -24.21
CA GLN A 390 14.36 -53.58 -24.99
C GLN A 390 15.55 -53.29 -25.92
N ASN A 391 16.49 -54.23 -26.04
CA ASN A 391 17.64 -54.09 -26.94
C ASN A 391 17.53 -55.02 -28.17
N PRO A 392 16.51 -54.90 -29.03
CA PRO A 392 16.49 -55.64 -30.30
C PRO A 392 17.46 -55.00 -31.29
N GLU A 393 18.33 -55.81 -31.90
CA GLU A 393 19.22 -55.39 -33.01
C GLU A 393 18.56 -55.65 -34.37
N TYR A 394 18.72 -54.70 -35.29
CA TYR A 394 18.22 -54.74 -36.67
C TYR A 394 19.38 -54.60 -37.67
N ASP A 395 19.22 -55.23 -38.83
CA ASP A 395 20.18 -55.11 -39.94
C ASP A 395 19.85 -53.87 -40.78
N ILE A 396 20.77 -52.90 -40.80
CA ILE A 396 20.67 -51.63 -41.52
C ILE A 396 21.73 -51.59 -42.63
N THR A 397 21.34 -51.30 -43.86
CA THR A 397 22.24 -51.26 -45.02
C THR A 397 22.70 -49.83 -45.33
N PHE A 398 24.01 -49.59 -45.37
CA PHE A 398 24.61 -48.32 -45.77
C PHE A 398 25.25 -48.42 -47.16
N LYS A 399 24.99 -47.42 -48.01
CA LYS A 399 25.55 -47.32 -49.37
C LYS A 399 26.27 -46.00 -49.57
N LYS A 400 27.51 -46.05 -50.06
CA LYS A 400 28.29 -44.87 -50.42
C LYS A 400 28.49 -44.81 -51.94
N MET A 401 27.95 -43.79 -52.59
CA MET A 401 27.93 -43.66 -54.04
C MET A 401 28.34 -42.27 -54.51
N ASP A 402 28.48 -42.09 -55.81
CA ASP A 402 28.51 -40.77 -56.45
C ASP A 402 27.11 -40.34 -56.91
N GLU A 403 27.03 -39.16 -57.54
CA GLU A 403 25.78 -38.61 -58.08
C GLU A 403 25.13 -39.52 -59.14
N THR A 404 25.92 -40.33 -59.84
CA THR A 404 25.46 -41.26 -60.89
C THR A 404 24.99 -42.60 -60.35
N GLY A 405 25.29 -42.92 -59.09
CA GLY A 405 24.90 -44.15 -58.41
C GLY A 405 25.98 -45.23 -58.39
N ASP A 406 27.21 -44.92 -58.81
CA ASP A 406 28.35 -45.84 -58.71
C ASP A 406 28.96 -45.80 -57.30
N TYR A 407 29.36 -46.96 -56.77
CA TYR A 407 29.94 -47.02 -55.42
C TYR A 407 31.30 -46.32 -55.34
N LEU A 408 31.50 -45.56 -54.26
CA LEU A 408 32.76 -44.89 -53.96
C LEU A 408 33.56 -45.67 -52.91
N ASP A 409 34.84 -45.84 -53.19
CA ASP A 409 35.82 -46.53 -52.35
C ASP A 409 36.68 -45.50 -51.60
N GLY A 410 37.04 -45.80 -50.35
CA GLY A 410 38.00 -45.00 -49.58
C GLY A 410 37.43 -43.85 -48.75
N ALA A 411 36.10 -43.66 -48.66
CA ALA A 411 35.52 -42.74 -47.67
C ALA A 411 35.63 -43.35 -46.26
N GLU A 412 36.09 -42.59 -45.27
CA GLU A 412 36.10 -43.03 -43.87
C GLU A 412 34.87 -42.51 -43.14
N PHE A 413 34.14 -43.40 -42.48
CA PHE A 413 32.99 -43.08 -41.64
C PHE A 413 33.21 -43.52 -40.20
N ALA A 414 32.63 -42.73 -39.29
CA ALA A 414 32.47 -43.09 -37.89
C ALA A 414 31.00 -43.01 -37.49
N LEU A 415 30.49 -44.10 -36.94
CA LEU A 415 29.16 -44.23 -36.38
C LEU A 415 29.23 -44.06 -34.86
N TYR A 416 28.34 -43.23 -34.34
CA TYR A 416 28.18 -42.91 -32.94
C TYR A 416 26.73 -43.15 -32.54
N LYS A 417 26.50 -43.50 -31.27
CA LYS A 417 25.18 -43.26 -30.67
C LYS A 417 25.07 -41.78 -30.35
N GLU A 418 23.89 -41.20 -30.51
CA GLU A 418 23.70 -39.76 -30.30
C GLU A 418 23.88 -39.35 -28.82
N ASP A 419 23.68 -40.26 -27.87
CA ASP A 419 23.89 -40.04 -26.44
C ASP A 419 25.37 -40.01 -26.00
N ASP A 420 26.27 -40.57 -26.81
CA ASP A 420 27.73 -40.47 -26.63
C ASP A 420 28.41 -40.20 -27.99
N PRO A 421 28.33 -38.95 -28.49
CA PRO A 421 28.90 -38.57 -29.78
C PRO A 421 30.43 -38.49 -29.74
N THR A 422 31.05 -38.67 -28.57
CA THR A 422 32.51 -38.59 -28.40
C THR A 422 33.19 -39.92 -28.68
N LYS A 423 32.45 -41.04 -28.59
CA LYS A 423 32.98 -42.39 -28.74
C LYS A 423 32.31 -43.12 -29.91
N ALA A 424 33.08 -43.34 -30.97
CA ALA A 424 32.59 -44.10 -32.12
C ALA A 424 32.31 -45.56 -31.72
N ILE A 425 31.10 -46.03 -31.96
CA ILE A 425 30.73 -47.44 -31.77
C ILE A 425 31.20 -48.32 -32.93
N LYS A 426 31.41 -47.74 -34.11
CA LYS A 426 32.01 -48.40 -35.27
C LYS A 426 32.66 -47.39 -36.19
N THR A 427 33.87 -47.68 -36.67
CA THR A 427 34.48 -46.97 -37.79
C THR A 427 34.62 -47.93 -38.96
N PHE A 428 34.45 -47.44 -40.18
CA PHE A 428 34.62 -48.24 -41.38
C PHE A 428 35.05 -47.39 -42.56
N ILE A 429 35.82 -48.00 -43.46
CA ILE A 429 36.16 -47.42 -44.75
C ILE A 429 35.25 -48.07 -45.78
N THR A 430 34.66 -47.23 -46.63
CA THR A 430 33.75 -47.66 -47.69
C THR A 430 34.51 -48.37 -48.80
N GLY A 431 33.88 -49.38 -49.40
CA GLY A 431 34.35 -50.06 -50.60
C GLY A 431 33.24 -50.11 -51.65
N LYS A 432 33.45 -50.88 -52.72
CA LYS A 432 32.49 -50.96 -53.85
C LYS A 432 31.29 -51.87 -53.62
N GLN A 433 30.70 -51.84 -52.42
CA GLN A 433 29.56 -52.68 -52.03
C GLN A 433 28.80 -52.10 -50.83
N ASP A 434 27.61 -52.64 -50.57
CA ASP A 434 26.80 -52.34 -49.40
C ASP A 434 27.49 -52.72 -48.08
N ILE A 435 27.26 -51.91 -47.04
CA ILE A 435 27.77 -52.15 -45.68
C ILE A 435 26.58 -52.44 -44.77
N ASN A 436 26.55 -53.64 -44.20
CA ASN A 436 25.53 -53.99 -43.21
C ASN A 436 25.98 -53.61 -41.80
N LEU A 437 25.12 -52.88 -41.10
CA LEU A 437 25.27 -52.40 -39.74
C LEU A 437 24.22 -53.09 -38.87
N LYS A 438 24.64 -53.78 -37.80
CA LYS A 438 23.73 -54.30 -36.79
C LYS A 438 23.55 -53.24 -35.72
N LEU A 439 22.36 -52.64 -35.68
CA LEU A 439 22.06 -51.50 -34.82
C LEU A 439 20.86 -51.81 -33.94
N GLU A 440 20.97 -51.50 -32.65
CA GLU A 440 19.82 -51.46 -31.75
C GLU A 440 18.86 -50.35 -32.20
N ALA A 441 17.57 -50.47 -31.87
CA ALA A 441 16.67 -49.31 -32.02
C ALA A 441 17.21 -48.13 -31.18
N GLY A 442 17.28 -46.95 -31.78
CA GLY A 442 17.90 -45.77 -31.16
C GLY A 442 18.34 -44.71 -32.18
N ASN A 443 18.89 -43.61 -31.67
CA ASN A 443 19.40 -42.50 -32.48
C ASN A 443 20.90 -42.59 -32.69
N TYR A 444 21.33 -42.30 -33.90
CA TYR A 444 22.70 -42.45 -34.35
C TYR A 444 23.17 -41.25 -35.15
N ILE A 445 24.48 -41.01 -35.04
CA ILE A 445 25.21 -40.04 -35.85
C ILE A 445 26.22 -40.81 -36.71
N LEU A 446 26.16 -40.61 -38.02
CA LEU A 446 27.14 -41.12 -38.96
C LEU A 446 27.91 -39.93 -39.56
N ARG A 447 29.20 -39.85 -39.23
CA ARG A 447 30.09 -38.75 -39.65
C ARG A 447 31.05 -39.24 -40.72
N GLU A 448 31.08 -38.55 -41.87
CA GLU A 448 32.15 -38.72 -42.85
C GLU A 448 33.40 -37.99 -42.34
N ARG A 449 34.47 -38.74 -42.07
CA ARG A 449 35.74 -38.19 -41.57
C ARG A 449 36.68 -37.78 -42.69
N SER A 450 36.61 -38.51 -43.81
CA SER A 450 37.34 -38.19 -45.02
C SER A 450 36.53 -38.63 -46.23
N ALA A 451 36.43 -37.74 -47.21
CA ALA A 451 35.83 -38.05 -48.49
C ALA A 451 36.78 -38.93 -49.34
N PRO A 452 36.23 -39.72 -50.27
CA PRO A 452 37.02 -40.36 -51.31
C PRO A 452 37.86 -39.34 -52.10
N THR A 453 39.05 -39.72 -52.52
CA THR A 453 39.92 -38.84 -53.31
C THR A 453 39.22 -38.29 -54.55
N GLY A 454 39.21 -36.96 -54.70
CA GLY A 454 38.60 -36.25 -55.83
C GLY A 454 37.09 -35.99 -55.69
N TYR A 455 36.54 -36.16 -54.49
CA TYR A 455 35.14 -35.89 -54.17
C TYR A 455 35.02 -34.97 -52.96
N VAL A 456 34.02 -34.10 -52.98
CA VAL A 456 33.63 -33.26 -51.85
C VAL A 456 32.82 -34.10 -50.87
N GLY A 457 33.26 -34.14 -49.61
CA GLY A 457 32.59 -34.87 -48.54
C GLY A 457 31.29 -34.23 -48.11
N VAL A 458 30.45 -35.01 -47.43
CA VAL A 458 29.33 -34.48 -46.66
C VAL A 458 29.90 -33.85 -45.40
N GLU A 459 29.87 -32.52 -45.32
CA GLU A 459 30.44 -31.76 -44.19
C GLU A 459 29.58 -31.87 -42.92
N GLU A 460 28.28 -32.13 -43.08
CA GLU A 460 27.33 -32.27 -41.98
C GLU A 460 27.19 -33.72 -41.49
N ASP A 461 26.96 -33.86 -40.18
CA ASP A 461 26.66 -35.15 -39.56
C ASP A 461 25.34 -35.74 -40.08
N ILE A 462 25.37 -37.01 -40.51
CA ILE A 462 24.17 -37.73 -40.93
C ILE A 462 23.48 -38.29 -39.69
N LYS A 463 22.39 -37.65 -39.28
CA LYS A 463 21.61 -38.05 -38.11
C LYS A 463 20.39 -38.89 -38.50
N PHE A 464 20.23 -40.04 -37.85
CA PHE A 464 19.12 -40.95 -38.15
C PHE A 464 18.65 -41.76 -36.95
N THR A 465 17.39 -42.18 -37.00
CA THR A 465 16.75 -43.02 -35.98
C THR A 465 16.43 -44.39 -36.56
N VAL A 466 16.81 -45.46 -35.84
CA VAL A 466 16.33 -46.83 -36.09
C VAL A 466 15.14 -47.09 -35.17
N ASN A 467 13.95 -47.29 -35.74
CA ASN A 467 12.74 -47.51 -34.94
C ASN A 467 12.59 -48.98 -34.45
N ASN A 468 11.56 -49.26 -33.65
CA ASN A 468 11.24 -50.60 -33.12
C ASN A 468 10.82 -51.65 -34.17
N GLN A 469 10.83 -51.29 -35.46
CA GLN A 469 10.60 -52.19 -36.60
C GLN A 469 11.84 -52.30 -37.50
N GLY A 470 12.98 -51.72 -37.09
CA GLY A 470 14.23 -51.71 -37.83
C GLY A 470 14.25 -50.76 -39.03
N GLN A 471 13.31 -49.82 -39.12
CA GLN A 471 13.29 -48.82 -40.19
C GLN A 471 14.12 -47.60 -39.79
N VAL A 472 14.88 -47.05 -40.73
CA VAL A 472 15.65 -45.82 -40.63
C VAL A 472 14.85 -44.64 -41.16
N THR A 473 14.81 -43.59 -40.37
CA THR A 473 14.28 -42.28 -40.77
C THR A 473 15.28 -41.19 -40.42
N ALA A 474 15.30 -40.12 -41.21
CA ALA A 474 16.10 -38.94 -40.90
C ALA A 474 15.73 -38.41 -39.51
N HIS A 475 16.74 -38.01 -38.74
CA HIS A 475 16.60 -37.37 -37.45
C HIS A 475 17.16 -35.94 -37.55
N GLY A 476 16.31 -34.95 -37.83
CA GLY A 476 16.74 -33.57 -38.11
C GLY A 476 16.95 -33.28 -39.61
N SER A 477 17.78 -32.29 -39.92
CA SER A 477 18.12 -31.92 -41.31
C SER A 477 18.84 -33.07 -42.01
N THR A 478 18.43 -33.36 -43.23
CA THR A 478 19.10 -34.37 -44.06
C THR A 478 20.14 -33.66 -44.94
N PRO A 479 21.44 -33.98 -44.82
CA PRO A 479 22.47 -33.39 -45.65
C PRO A 479 22.22 -33.65 -47.14
N GLU A 480 22.66 -32.73 -48.00
CA GLU A 480 22.54 -32.89 -49.45
C GLU A 480 23.24 -34.18 -49.91
N GLY A 481 22.57 -34.99 -50.73
CA GLY A 481 23.10 -36.26 -51.23
C GLY A 481 22.82 -37.47 -50.33
N VAL A 482 22.13 -37.29 -49.20
CA VAL A 482 21.72 -38.39 -48.30
C VAL A 482 20.25 -38.73 -48.46
N THR A 483 19.91 -40.02 -48.51
CA THR A 483 18.52 -40.50 -48.54
C THR A 483 18.30 -41.72 -47.62
N PHE A 484 17.10 -41.82 -47.07
CA PHE A 484 16.69 -42.91 -46.16
C PHE A 484 15.57 -43.72 -46.80
N ASN A 485 15.76 -45.04 -46.92
CA ASN A 485 14.83 -45.94 -47.59
C ASN A 485 14.62 -47.20 -46.72
N ALA A 486 13.52 -47.24 -45.98
CA ALA A 486 13.14 -48.37 -45.11
C ALA A 486 14.28 -48.81 -44.17
N GLN A 487 15.06 -49.86 -44.49
CA GLN A 487 16.20 -50.32 -43.67
C GLN A 487 17.56 -49.91 -44.27
N SER A 488 17.60 -48.89 -45.13
CA SER A 488 18.82 -48.48 -45.84
C SER A 488 19.06 -46.97 -45.83
N ILE A 489 20.35 -46.61 -45.81
CA ILE A 489 20.87 -45.24 -45.85
C ILE A 489 21.78 -45.14 -47.08
N GLU A 490 21.52 -44.19 -47.96
CA GLU A 490 22.36 -43.93 -49.13
C GLU A 490 22.99 -42.54 -49.03
N CYS A 491 24.31 -42.45 -49.20
CA CYS A 491 25.09 -41.21 -49.11
C CYS A 491 25.89 -41.00 -50.40
N LYS A 492 25.74 -39.83 -51.02
CA LYS A 492 26.36 -39.46 -52.30
C LYS A 492 27.33 -38.29 -52.15
N ASN A 493 28.54 -38.39 -52.71
CA ASN A 493 29.47 -37.26 -52.80
C ASN A 493 29.56 -36.71 -54.22
N LYS A 494 29.68 -35.38 -54.32
CA LYS A 494 29.91 -34.67 -55.58
C LYS A 494 31.39 -34.69 -55.92
N LYS A 495 31.73 -34.67 -57.21
CA LYS A 495 33.13 -34.64 -57.67
C LYS A 495 33.74 -33.24 -57.44
N GLU A 496 34.95 -33.17 -56.87
CA GLU A 496 35.62 -31.91 -56.52
C GLU A 496 36.15 -31.15 -57.76
N VAL A 497 35.94 -29.83 -57.79
CA VAL A 497 36.42 -28.91 -58.84
C VAL A 497 37.40 -27.92 -58.18
N ALA A 498 38.58 -27.68 -58.76
CA ALA A 498 39.59 -26.78 -58.18
C ALA A 498 39.08 -25.32 -58.13
N GLU A 499 39.13 -24.68 -56.95
CA GLU A 499 38.59 -23.32 -56.70
C GLU A 499 39.66 -22.22 -56.70
N GLU A 500 39.29 -21.00 -57.10
CA GLU A 500 40.12 -19.79 -57.02
C GLU A 500 40.29 -19.31 -55.56
N THR A 501 41.46 -18.75 -55.20
CA THR A 501 41.74 -18.20 -53.86
C THR A 501 42.01 -16.69 -53.86
N VAL A 502 41.91 -16.06 -52.68
CA VAL A 502 42.10 -14.63 -52.39
C VAL A 502 42.96 -14.43 -51.13
N THR A 503 43.46 -13.21 -50.96
CA THR A 503 44.12 -12.73 -49.74
C THR A 503 43.26 -11.68 -49.05
N LEU A 504 43.03 -11.87 -47.76
CA LEU A 504 42.31 -10.93 -46.89
C LEU A 504 43.31 -10.10 -46.07
N LYS A 505 43.06 -8.80 -45.94
CA LYS A 505 43.96 -7.86 -45.27
C LYS A 505 43.22 -6.96 -44.28
N VAL A 506 43.71 -6.83 -43.05
CA VAL A 506 43.23 -5.81 -42.11
C VAL A 506 44.28 -4.73 -41.96
N LYS A 507 43.91 -3.49 -42.27
CA LYS A 507 44.71 -2.28 -42.04
C LYS A 507 44.32 -1.68 -40.70
N LYS A 508 45.26 -1.66 -39.75
CA LYS A 508 45.03 -1.14 -38.40
C LYS A 508 45.41 0.34 -38.33
N LEU A 509 44.44 1.15 -37.92
CA LEU A 509 44.61 2.57 -37.66
C LEU A 509 44.54 2.84 -36.15
N TRP A 510 45.29 3.84 -35.72
CA TRP A 510 45.29 4.38 -34.38
C TRP A 510 45.05 5.89 -34.49
N ASP A 511 43.95 6.39 -33.94
CA ASP A 511 43.47 7.76 -34.12
C ASP A 511 43.38 8.18 -35.59
N ASN A 512 42.87 7.28 -36.44
CA ASN A 512 42.73 7.48 -37.88
C ASN A 512 44.07 7.67 -38.63
N GLN A 513 45.18 7.20 -38.05
CA GLN A 513 46.50 7.20 -38.67
C GLN A 513 47.12 5.80 -38.64
N GLU A 514 47.89 5.46 -39.68
CA GLU A 514 48.76 4.28 -39.64
C GLU A 514 49.94 4.59 -38.74
N LYS A 515 50.01 3.93 -37.58
CA LYS A 515 51.09 4.09 -36.61
C LYS A 515 51.83 2.76 -36.52
N ALA A 516 53.13 2.76 -36.82
CA ALA A 516 53.98 1.58 -36.67
C ALA A 516 54.32 1.30 -35.21
N GLU A 517 54.33 2.34 -34.36
CA GLU A 517 54.46 2.20 -32.91
C GLU A 517 53.07 2.11 -32.28
N HIS A 518 52.73 0.95 -31.74
CA HIS A 518 51.43 0.67 -31.14
C HIS A 518 51.48 -0.56 -30.21
N PRO A 519 50.48 -0.73 -29.31
CA PRO A 519 50.33 -1.95 -28.52
C PRO A 519 50.13 -3.20 -29.39
N GLU A 520 50.68 -4.34 -28.97
CA GLU A 520 50.40 -5.61 -29.66
C GLU A 520 48.91 -5.94 -29.62
N THR A 521 48.36 -6.33 -30.77
CA THR A 521 46.91 -6.54 -30.92
C THR A 521 46.63 -7.85 -31.63
N LYS A 522 45.75 -8.69 -31.09
CA LYS A 522 45.33 -9.95 -31.75
C LYS A 522 44.10 -9.71 -32.63
N PHE A 523 44.02 -10.38 -33.76
CA PHE A 523 42.88 -10.36 -34.66
C PHE A 523 42.50 -11.79 -35.05
N GLY A 524 41.21 -12.04 -35.23
CA GLY A 524 40.68 -13.31 -35.70
C GLY A 524 39.66 -13.14 -36.81
N LEU A 525 39.61 -14.12 -37.71
CA LEU A 525 38.50 -14.22 -38.65
C LEU A 525 37.36 -15.03 -38.02
N PHE A 526 36.16 -14.49 -38.10
CA PHE A 526 34.92 -15.14 -37.71
C PHE A 526 34.17 -15.57 -38.96
N LYS A 527 33.65 -16.80 -38.97
CA LYS A 527 32.74 -17.31 -39.99
C LYS A 527 31.47 -17.75 -39.30
N ASP A 528 30.33 -17.25 -39.74
CA ASP A 528 29.02 -17.51 -39.12
C ASP A 528 28.98 -17.25 -37.60
N GLY A 529 29.70 -16.20 -37.17
CA GLY A 529 29.82 -15.83 -35.75
C GLY A 529 30.79 -16.66 -34.92
N VAL A 530 31.46 -17.66 -35.51
CA VAL A 530 32.41 -18.54 -34.83
C VAL A 530 33.86 -18.16 -35.18
N LEU A 531 34.69 -17.94 -34.15
CA LEU A 531 36.11 -17.67 -34.29
C LEU A 531 36.83 -18.86 -34.94
N GLN A 532 37.55 -18.60 -36.02
CA GLN A 532 38.39 -19.59 -36.68
C GLN A 532 39.77 -19.56 -36.02
N ILE A 533 40.00 -20.46 -35.06
CA ILE A 533 41.17 -20.44 -34.18
C ILE A 533 42.51 -20.56 -34.95
N ASP A 534 42.52 -21.26 -36.09
CA ASP A 534 43.66 -21.38 -37.00
C ASP A 534 43.97 -20.07 -37.76
N LYS A 535 43.05 -19.11 -37.75
CA LYS A 535 43.14 -17.81 -38.43
C LYS A 535 43.32 -16.66 -37.46
N VAL A 536 43.83 -16.90 -36.26
CA VAL A 536 44.26 -15.84 -35.34
C VAL A 536 45.64 -15.33 -35.76
N GLN A 537 45.76 -14.01 -35.89
CA GLN A 537 46.99 -13.31 -36.23
C GLN A 537 47.29 -12.25 -35.17
N THR A 538 48.57 -11.99 -34.91
CA THR A 538 49.01 -10.92 -34.02
C THR A 538 49.61 -9.80 -34.85
N LEU A 539 49.05 -8.60 -34.69
CA LEU A 539 49.67 -7.37 -35.14
C LEU A 539 50.70 -6.94 -34.08
N SER A 540 51.95 -7.35 -34.26
CA SER A 540 53.08 -6.91 -33.43
C SER A 540 53.54 -5.50 -33.77
N ASN A 541 54.19 -4.85 -32.79
CA ASN A 541 54.79 -3.53 -32.94
C ASN A 541 55.73 -3.46 -34.16
N GLY A 542 55.57 -2.44 -35.00
CA GLY A 542 56.26 -2.25 -36.27
C GLY A 542 55.45 -2.66 -37.52
N MET A 543 54.26 -3.26 -37.35
CA MET A 543 53.36 -3.63 -38.45
C MET A 543 52.11 -2.74 -38.46
N THR A 544 51.60 -2.38 -39.64
CA THR A 544 50.34 -1.60 -39.75
C THR A 544 49.18 -2.42 -40.32
N GLU A 545 49.45 -3.66 -40.74
CA GLU A 545 48.48 -4.55 -41.34
C GLU A 545 48.80 -6.02 -41.07
N ILE A 546 47.76 -6.86 -41.15
CA ILE A 546 47.85 -8.33 -41.12
C ILE A 546 47.15 -8.92 -42.33
N THR A 547 47.59 -10.11 -42.75
CA THR A 547 47.08 -10.79 -43.94
C THR A 547 46.77 -12.26 -43.70
N TRP A 548 45.71 -12.74 -44.32
CA TRP A 548 45.37 -14.17 -44.45
C TRP A 548 45.37 -14.56 -45.92
N GLU A 549 46.24 -15.49 -46.29
CA GLU A 549 46.38 -15.98 -47.67
C GLU A 549 45.60 -17.28 -47.89
N ASN A 550 45.41 -17.66 -49.15
CA ASN A 550 44.77 -18.92 -49.56
C ASN A 550 43.32 -19.07 -49.07
N ILE A 551 42.60 -17.96 -48.92
CA ILE A 551 41.17 -17.98 -48.60
C ILE A 551 40.40 -18.30 -49.87
N LYS A 552 39.45 -19.23 -49.84
CA LYS A 552 38.63 -19.54 -51.02
C LYS A 552 37.84 -18.31 -51.47
N LYS A 553 37.88 -18.02 -52.78
CA LYS A 553 37.17 -16.87 -53.37
C LYS A 553 35.65 -16.98 -53.28
N SER A 554 35.11 -18.19 -53.21
CA SER A 554 33.69 -18.43 -52.94
C SER A 554 33.29 -18.08 -51.49
N GLU A 555 34.24 -18.09 -50.54
CA GLU A 555 33.94 -17.99 -49.12
C GLU A 555 34.42 -16.67 -48.47
N TYR A 556 35.25 -15.87 -49.14
CA TYR A 556 35.92 -14.73 -48.47
C TYR A 556 34.95 -13.72 -47.83
N GLN A 557 33.77 -13.54 -48.43
CA GLN A 557 32.72 -12.65 -47.91
C GLN A 557 32.04 -13.19 -46.63
N SER A 558 32.16 -14.48 -46.35
CA SER A 558 31.65 -15.09 -45.12
C SER A 558 32.55 -14.84 -43.90
N TYR A 559 33.78 -14.36 -44.12
CA TYR A 559 34.71 -14.03 -43.04
C TYR A 559 34.56 -12.57 -42.60
N GLN A 560 34.55 -12.36 -41.29
CA GLN A 560 34.60 -11.04 -40.67
C GLN A 560 35.82 -10.94 -39.73
N PRO A 561 36.71 -9.96 -39.92
CA PRO A 561 37.83 -9.76 -39.02
C PRO A 561 37.39 -8.96 -37.79
N PHE A 562 37.78 -9.43 -36.61
CA PHE A 562 37.64 -8.66 -35.37
C PHE A 562 38.94 -8.65 -34.58
N GLU A 563 39.15 -7.56 -33.86
CA GLU A 563 40.14 -7.48 -32.80
C GLU A 563 39.73 -8.43 -31.67
N LEU A 564 40.70 -9.03 -31.00
CA LEU A 564 40.50 -10.03 -29.96
C LEU A 564 41.05 -9.57 -28.62
N ILE A 565 40.35 -9.92 -27.56
CA ILE A 565 40.80 -9.78 -26.17
C ILE A 565 40.97 -11.17 -25.56
N GLU A 566 41.84 -11.27 -24.55
CA GLU A 566 42.01 -12.48 -23.77
C GLU A 566 41.31 -12.32 -22.43
N LYS A 567 40.31 -13.17 -22.18
CA LYS A 567 39.51 -13.17 -20.95
C LYS A 567 39.44 -14.59 -20.42
N ASP A 568 39.81 -14.77 -19.16
CA ASP A 568 39.83 -16.09 -18.50
C ASP A 568 40.62 -17.18 -19.27
N GLY A 569 41.66 -16.77 -20.00
CA GLY A 569 42.49 -17.65 -20.83
C GLY A 569 41.87 -18.04 -22.17
N GLN A 570 40.74 -17.45 -22.56
CA GLN A 570 40.08 -17.63 -23.86
C GLN A 570 40.14 -16.36 -24.71
N LEU A 571 40.20 -16.54 -26.03
CA LEU A 571 40.15 -15.44 -26.99
C LEU A 571 38.71 -15.12 -27.35
N GLU A 572 38.31 -13.87 -27.14
CA GLU A 572 36.97 -13.37 -27.44
C GLU A 572 37.05 -12.14 -28.35
N LYS A 573 35.97 -11.88 -29.09
CA LYS A 573 35.84 -10.66 -29.89
C LYS A 573 35.88 -9.43 -28.98
N ALA A 574 36.74 -8.46 -29.31
CA ALA A 574 36.79 -7.17 -28.61
C ALA A 574 35.44 -6.45 -28.69
N GLY A 575 35.01 -5.92 -27.55
CA GLY A 575 33.82 -5.10 -27.46
C GLY A 575 34.00 -3.72 -28.10
N LYS A 576 33.03 -2.84 -27.90
CA LYS A 576 33.07 -1.46 -28.37
C LYS A 576 34.30 -0.70 -27.85
N TYR A 577 34.71 -0.99 -26.62
CA TYR A 577 35.90 -0.42 -25.98
C TYR A 577 36.87 -1.53 -25.59
N ILE A 578 38.16 -1.28 -25.77
CA ILE A 578 39.26 -2.19 -25.41
C ILE A 578 40.33 -1.43 -24.63
N THR A 579 40.88 -2.08 -23.60
CA THR A 579 42.02 -1.55 -22.84
C THR A 579 43.30 -2.30 -23.23
N LEU A 580 44.29 -1.56 -23.72
CA LEU A 580 45.61 -2.07 -24.11
C LEU A 580 46.67 -1.18 -23.48
N GLU A 581 47.63 -1.77 -22.76
CA GLU A 581 48.73 -1.06 -22.09
C GLU A 581 48.23 0.16 -21.26
N ASP A 582 47.24 -0.06 -20.40
CA ASP A 582 46.61 0.94 -19.53
C ASP A 582 45.92 2.12 -20.26
N LYS A 583 45.69 2.00 -21.57
CA LYS A 583 44.94 2.97 -22.38
C LYS A 583 43.67 2.34 -22.93
N THR A 584 42.57 3.08 -22.87
CA THR A 584 41.27 2.65 -23.40
C THR A 584 41.04 3.23 -24.78
N TYR A 585 40.62 2.40 -25.72
CA TYR A 585 40.34 2.77 -27.10
C TYR A 585 38.91 2.38 -27.48
N GLU A 586 38.24 3.23 -28.26
CA GLU A 586 36.99 2.88 -28.95
C GLU A 586 37.34 2.26 -30.32
N VAL A 587 36.80 1.06 -30.57
CA VAL A 587 37.10 0.26 -31.75
C VAL A 587 36.05 0.52 -32.83
N PHE A 588 36.48 0.92 -34.02
CA PHE A 588 35.64 1.08 -35.20
C PHE A 588 36.16 0.20 -36.34
N SER A 589 35.32 -0.67 -36.87
CA SER A 589 35.66 -1.55 -37.98
C SER A 589 34.79 -1.25 -39.20
N ASP A 590 35.40 -1.19 -40.39
CA ASP A 590 34.65 -1.35 -41.63
C ASP A 590 33.99 -2.74 -41.62
N LEU A 591 32.72 -2.81 -42.05
CA LEU A 591 31.96 -4.08 -42.07
C LEU A 591 32.07 -4.81 -43.41
N GLU A 592 32.67 -4.20 -44.43
CA GLU A 592 32.71 -4.71 -45.80
C GLU A 592 34.14 -4.74 -46.35
N TRP A 593 34.47 -5.88 -46.97
CA TRP A 593 35.73 -6.07 -47.69
C TRP A 593 35.81 -5.17 -48.92
N LYS A 594 36.85 -4.34 -48.98
CA LYS A 594 37.15 -3.46 -50.12
C LYS A 594 38.13 -4.16 -51.06
N ASP A 595 37.76 -4.30 -52.32
CA ASP A 595 38.63 -4.87 -53.36
C ASP A 595 39.81 -3.93 -53.64
N GLU A 596 41.04 -4.44 -53.47
CA GLU A 596 42.29 -3.74 -53.79
C GLU A 596 42.89 -4.19 -55.13
N GLY A 597 42.22 -5.10 -55.84
CA GLY A 597 42.72 -5.76 -57.05
C GLY A 597 43.64 -6.94 -56.76
N ASN A 598 44.00 -7.71 -57.79
CA ASN A 598 44.87 -8.89 -57.70
C ASN A 598 44.43 -9.94 -56.66
N ASN A 599 43.12 -10.14 -56.49
CA ASN A 599 42.53 -11.03 -55.47
C ASN A 599 42.90 -10.63 -54.03
N VAL A 600 43.18 -9.35 -53.75
CA VAL A 600 43.41 -8.82 -52.40
C VAL A 600 42.21 -7.99 -51.97
N TYR A 601 41.68 -8.27 -50.78
CA TYR A 601 40.56 -7.53 -50.19
C TYR A 601 40.96 -7.01 -48.81
N SER A 602 40.60 -5.76 -48.49
CA SER A 602 40.98 -5.12 -47.25
C SER A 602 39.81 -4.56 -46.43
N ILE A 603 39.99 -4.53 -45.11
CA ILE A 603 39.13 -3.84 -44.14
C ILE A 603 40.00 -2.92 -43.28
N LYS A 604 39.46 -1.78 -42.86
CA LYS A 604 40.11 -0.92 -41.87
C LYS A 604 39.49 -1.14 -40.49
N ILE A 605 40.34 -1.26 -39.48
CA ILE A 605 39.94 -1.23 -38.08
C ILE A 605 40.70 -0.09 -37.42
N ASN A 606 40.00 0.83 -36.78
CA ASN A 606 40.56 2.02 -36.15
C ASN A 606 40.28 2.02 -34.65
N ASN A 607 41.31 2.28 -33.85
CA ASN A 607 41.17 2.52 -32.42
C ASN A 607 41.36 4.00 -32.14
N TYR A 608 40.34 4.67 -31.63
CA TYR A 608 40.44 6.05 -31.14
C TYR A 608 40.76 6.03 -29.66
N LEU A 609 41.80 6.74 -29.24
CA LEU A 609 42.14 6.86 -27.84
C LEU A 609 41.05 7.66 -27.09
N THR A 610 40.51 7.06 -26.03
CA THR A 610 39.45 7.65 -25.20
C THR A 610 39.86 7.67 -23.74
N ASN A 611 39.52 8.76 -23.04
CA ASN A 611 39.56 8.83 -21.59
C ASN A 611 38.19 8.45 -21.03
N ILE A 612 38.21 7.81 -19.87
CA ILE A 612 37.02 7.59 -19.06
C ILE A 612 36.95 8.74 -18.06
N ILE A 613 35.85 9.50 -18.11
CA ILE A 613 35.54 10.50 -17.10
C ILE A 613 34.42 9.99 -16.20
N THR A 614 34.49 10.31 -14.91
CA THR A 614 33.43 10.01 -13.96
C THR A 614 32.80 11.32 -13.51
N ILE A 615 31.48 11.35 -13.43
CA ILE A 615 30.73 12.50 -12.91
C ILE A 615 29.86 12.02 -11.75
N ASP A 616 30.16 12.50 -10.55
CA ASP A 616 29.32 12.30 -9.37
C ASP A 616 28.27 13.40 -9.28
N LYS A 617 27.07 13.03 -8.86
CA LYS A 617 26.01 13.99 -8.54
C LYS A 617 25.57 13.83 -7.09
N GLU A 618 25.48 14.95 -6.39
CA GLU A 618 25.05 15.00 -5.01
C GLU A 618 24.02 16.10 -4.80
N TRP A 619 22.93 15.75 -4.11
CA TRP A 619 21.92 16.69 -3.67
C TRP A 619 22.06 16.92 -2.16
N GLN A 620 21.97 18.17 -1.75
CA GLN A 620 22.09 18.57 -0.35
C GLN A 620 20.89 19.43 0.08
N ASP A 621 20.43 19.22 1.31
CA ASP A 621 19.50 20.13 1.97
C ASP A 621 20.13 21.51 2.23
N LYS A 622 19.33 22.46 2.74
CA LYS A 622 19.80 23.82 3.07
C LYS A 622 20.96 23.84 4.06
N ASP A 623 21.06 22.84 4.93
CA ASP A 623 22.11 22.69 5.93
C ASP A 623 23.38 22.01 5.37
N GLY A 624 23.34 21.49 4.14
CA GLY A 624 24.44 20.78 3.49
C GLY A 624 24.47 19.27 3.77
N ARG A 625 23.39 18.69 4.32
CA ARG A 625 23.27 17.23 4.49
C ARG A 625 22.86 16.60 3.17
N LYS A 626 23.48 15.47 2.84
CA LYS A 626 23.15 14.70 1.64
C LYS A 626 21.71 14.20 1.70
N LEU A 627 20.96 14.38 0.62
CA LEU A 627 19.62 13.82 0.43
C LEU A 627 19.76 12.38 -0.11
N GLU A 628 19.08 11.42 0.52
CA GLU A 628 19.24 9.98 0.22
C GLU A 628 18.25 9.43 -0.83
N ASP A 629 17.12 10.11 -1.11
CA ASP A 629 16.07 9.62 -2.04
C ASP A 629 15.54 10.71 -3.01
N ASP A 630 15.29 10.29 -4.27
CA ASP A 630 14.51 10.89 -5.37
C ASP A 630 14.59 12.41 -5.62
N LEU A 631 15.41 12.80 -6.62
CA LEU A 631 15.28 14.08 -7.32
C LEU A 631 15.31 13.85 -8.85
N PRO A 632 14.56 14.64 -9.64
CA PRO A 632 14.09 14.26 -10.97
C PRO A 632 15.20 14.01 -11.99
N SER A 633 14.88 13.18 -12.99
CA SER A 633 15.76 12.89 -14.12
C SER A 633 16.02 14.14 -14.98
N ILE A 634 17.30 14.51 -15.13
CA ILE A 634 17.70 15.69 -15.90
C ILE A 634 18.51 15.27 -17.13
N ASN A 635 18.20 15.89 -18.28
CA ASN A 635 19.00 15.77 -19.49
C ASN A 635 20.28 16.57 -19.36
N ILE A 636 21.40 15.95 -19.70
CA ILE A 636 22.73 16.50 -19.48
C ILE A 636 23.47 16.65 -20.80
N HIS A 637 24.10 17.81 -20.95
CA HIS A 637 24.97 18.09 -22.09
C HIS A 637 26.35 18.47 -21.60
N ILE A 638 27.36 17.80 -22.12
CA ILE A 638 28.76 18.05 -21.78
C ILE A 638 29.34 18.94 -22.88
N GLU A 639 29.86 20.10 -22.49
CA GLU A 639 30.59 20.99 -23.39
C GLU A 639 32.08 20.95 -23.05
N MET A 640 32.86 20.64 -24.07
CA MET A 640 34.30 20.43 -24.01
C MET A 640 35.04 21.74 -24.34
N ASP A 641 36.31 21.81 -24.00
CA ASP A 641 37.20 22.96 -24.15
C ASP A 641 37.39 23.47 -25.58
N ASN A 642 37.26 22.58 -26.56
CA ASN A 642 37.24 22.95 -27.97
C ASN A 642 35.88 23.50 -28.46
N GLY A 643 34.90 23.64 -27.56
CA GLY A 643 33.52 24.04 -27.86
C GLY A 643 32.64 22.94 -28.44
N ALA A 644 33.11 21.69 -28.50
CA ALA A 644 32.29 20.55 -28.88
C ALA A 644 31.27 20.22 -27.79
N ARG A 645 30.11 19.72 -28.21
CA ARG A 645 29.03 19.29 -27.31
C ARG A 645 28.69 17.83 -27.57
N GLU A 646 28.62 17.06 -26.49
CA GLU A 646 28.07 15.71 -26.51
C GLU A 646 26.85 15.63 -25.60
N ASP A 647 25.80 14.99 -26.10
CA ASP A 647 24.57 14.74 -25.36
C ASP A 647 24.70 13.36 -24.71
N LYS A 648 24.64 13.30 -23.38
CA LYS A 648 24.74 12.05 -22.61
C LYS A 648 23.57 11.96 -21.64
N THR A 649 23.00 10.78 -21.52
CA THR A 649 21.99 10.51 -20.49
C THR A 649 22.71 10.19 -19.19
N PHE A 650 22.48 10.99 -18.17
CA PHE A 650 22.90 10.68 -16.81
C PHE A 650 21.84 9.79 -16.17
N ASP A 651 22.27 8.60 -15.78
CA ASP A 651 21.46 7.72 -14.94
C ASP A 651 21.29 8.36 -13.56
N THR A 652 20.07 8.75 -13.23
CA THR A 652 19.74 9.39 -11.96
C THR A 652 19.60 8.42 -10.80
N ASP A 653 19.50 7.12 -11.10
CA ASP A 653 19.46 6.07 -10.08
C ASP A 653 20.87 5.76 -9.56
N ASN A 654 21.90 6.30 -10.21
CA ASN A 654 23.28 6.17 -9.80
C ASN A 654 23.89 7.51 -9.36
N THR A 655 24.59 7.47 -8.22
CA THR A 655 25.33 8.63 -7.69
C THR A 655 26.54 9.01 -8.54
N SER A 656 26.97 8.15 -9.46
CA SER A 656 28.16 8.33 -10.30
C SER A 656 27.98 7.70 -11.67
N ASN A 657 28.34 8.42 -12.74
CA ASN A 657 28.28 7.92 -14.11
C ASN A 657 29.63 8.06 -14.83
N GLU A 658 29.98 7.03 -15.59
CA GLU A 658 31.18 6.98 -16.42
C GLU A 658 30.85 7.32 -17.88
N TYR A 659 31.64 8.22 -18.48
CA TYR A 659 31.53 8.57 -19.89
C TYR A 659 32.87 8.40 -20.59
N TYR A 660 32.82 7.83 -21.78
CA TYR A 660 33.96 7.70 -22.68
C TYR A 660 34.01 8.92 -23.59
N ILE A 661 35.06 9.73 -23.46
CA ILE A 661 35.31 10.92 -24.28
C ILE A 661 36.68 10.82 -24.93
N SER A 662 36.92 11.55 -26.03
CA SER A 662 38.26 11.57 -26.62
C SER A 662 39.30 12.10 -25.63
N ALA A 663 40.48 11.48 -25.59
CA ALA A 663 41.53 11.83 -24.62
C ALA A 663 42.08 13.26 -24.76
N THR A 664 41.77 13.95 -25.87
CA THR A 664 42.16 15.35 -26.11
C THR A 664 41.15 16.38 -25.61
N LEU A 665 39.99 15.95 -25.07
CA LEU A 665 38.89 16.84 -24.72
C LEU A 665 38.84 17.06 -23.21
N LYS A 666 38.76 18.33 -22.79
CA LYS A 666 38.63 18.71 -21.38
C LYS A 666 37.22 19.25 -21.11
N ILE A 667 36.62 18.94 -19.97
CA ILE A 667 35.27 19.43 -19.66
C ILE A 667 35.37 20.88 -19.18
N GLU A 668 34.72 21.80 -19.88
CA GLU A 668 34.61 23.21 -19.46
C GLU A 668 33.27 23.51 -18.79
N SER A 669 32.20 22.86 -19.26
CA SER A 669 30.87 23.10 -18.71
C SER A 669 29.92 21.95 -18.95
N PHE A 670 28.85 21.98 -18.16
CA PHE A 670 27.78 21.03 -18.12
C PHE A 670 26.45 21.78 -18.20
N PHE A 671 25.45 21.22 -18.85
CA PHE A 671 24.11 21.82 -18.85
C PHE A 671 23.15 20.98 -18.02
N GLU A 672 22.45 21.66 -17.12
CA GLU A 672 21.38 21.10 -16.29
C GLU A 672 20.10 21.87 -16.61
N GLU A 673 19.08 21.22 -17.17
CA GLU A 673 17.80 21.87 -17.54
C GLU A 673 17.93 23.16 -18.37
N ASN A 674 18.89 23.20 -19.28
CA ASN A 674 19.27 24.38 -20.09
C ASN A 674 20.05 25.49 -19.34
N VAL A 675 20.43 25.26 -18.08
CA VAL A 675 21.33 26.13 -17.31
C VAL A 675 22.77 25.66 -17.51
N LYS A 676 23.63 26.55 -18.02
CA LYS A 676 25.05 26.28 -18.22
C LYS A 676 25.81 26.40 -16.89
N LEU A 677 26.32 25.29 -16.40
CA LEU A 677 27.19 25.19 -15.25
C LEU A 677 28.65 25.14 -15.70
N GLN A 678 29.40 26.22 -15.48
CA GLN A 678 30.82 26.28 -15.79
C GLN A 678 31.66 25.69 -14.67
N LEU A 679 32.80 25.09 -15.01
CA LEU A 679 33.73 24.53 -14.03
C LEU A 679 34.13 25.59 -13.00
N ASN A 680 33.99 25.25 -11.72
CA ASN A 680 34.24 26.09 -10.55
C ASN A 680 33.30 27.31 -10.38
N ASN A 681 32.18 27.35 -11.10
CA ASN A 681 31.15 28.37 -10.91
C ASN A 681 29.89 27.79 -10.25
N GLN A 682 29.16 28.66 -9.55
CA GLN A 682 27.86 28.36 -8.95
C GLN A 682 26.75 29.02 -9.75
N VAL A 683 25.67 28.28 -10.00
CA VAL A 683 24.50 28.78 -10.73
C VAL A 683 23.22 28.30 -10.05
N GLU A 684 22.19 29.13 -10.06
CA GLU A 684 20.88 28.77 -9.54
C GLU A 684 20.14 27.87 -10.54
N VAL A 685 19.65 26.74 -10.05
CA VAL A 685 18.83 25.78 -10.79
C VAL A 685 17.54 25.58 -10.01
N THR A 686 16.40 25.58 -10.70
CA THR A 686 15.10 25.38 -10.06
C THR A 686 14.56 24.01 -10.45
N VAL A 687 14.37 23.15 -9.46
CA VAL A 687 13.92 21.77 -9.66
C VAL A 687 12.72 21.51 -8.76
N ASP A 688 11.61 21.08 -9.35
CA ASP A 688 10.33 20.85 -8.67
C ASP A 688 9.87 22.01 -7.75
N GLY A 689 10.13 23.26 -8.17
CA GLY A 689 9.75 24.47 -7.43
C GLY A 689 10.71 24.86 -6.31
N LYS A 690 11.73 24.06 -6.02
CA LYS A 690 12.82 24.40 -5.09
C LYS A 690 14.01 24.99 -5.85
N VAL A 691 14.68 25.97 -5.24
CA VAL A 691 15.88 26.59 -5.81
C VAL A 691 17.11 25.93 -5.19
N TYR A 692 18.03 25.47 -6.03
CA TYR A 692 19.31 24.90 -5.66
C TYR A 692 20.45 25.75 -6.20
N LEU A 693 21.56 25.79 -5.46
CA LEU A 693 22.82 26.34 -5.93
C LEU A 693 23.68 25.18 -6.44
N ALA A 694 23.68 24.99 -7.76
CA ALA A 694 24.45 23.96 -8.43
C ALA A 694 25.92 24.40 -8.57
N THR A 695 26.85 23.49 -8.28
CA THR A 695 28.30 23.73 -8.39
C THR A 695 28.96 22.57 -9.12
N LEU A 696 29.69 22.84 -10.21
CA LEU A 696 30.54 21.85 -10.89
C LEU A 696 31.99 22.01 -10.44
N THR A 697 32.58 20.92 -9.94
CA THR A 697 33.98 20.90 -9.49
C THR A 697 34.71 19.72 -10.13
N GLN A 698 36.01 19.89 -10.39
CA GLN A 698 36.88 18.77 -10.75
C GLN A 698 37.52 18.24 -9.46
N THR A 699 37.26 16.97 -9.13
CA THR A 699 37.74 16.31 -7.91
C THR A 699 39.07 15.59 -8.13
N SER A 700 39.33 15.09 -9.35
CA SER A 700 40.63 14.53 -9.76
C SER A 700 40.85 14.61 -11.27
N GLU A 701 41.99 14.11 -11.77
CA GLU A 701 42.25 13.93 -13.20
C GLU A 701 41.24 12.92 -13.75
N ASN A 702 40.20 13.43 -14.44
CA ASN A 702 39.04 12.68 -14.97
C ASN A 702 37.88 12.39 -14.01
N HIS A 703 37.82 13.02 -12.83
CA HIS A 703 36.65 12.94 -11.95
C HIS A 703 36.07 14.34 -11.70
N TYR A 704 34.76 14.45 -11.86
CA TYR A 704 34.01 15.69 -11.65
C TYR A 704 32.85 15.43 -10.70
N LYS A 705 32.43 16.47 -9.98
CA LYS A 705 31.32 16.42 -9.04
C LYS A 705 30.41 17.62 -9.21
N VAL A 706 29.12 17.34 -9.38
CA VAL A 706 28.03 18.31 -9.34
C VAL A 706 27.36 18.25 -7.97
N VAL A 707 27.36 19.36 -7.25
CA VAL A 707 26.66 19.49 -5.96
C VAL A 707 25.52 20.49 -6.10
N ASN A 708 24.30 20.04 -5.85
CA ASN A 708 23.10 20.85 -5.82
C ASN A 708 22.68 21.09 -4.37
N LYS A 709 23.00 22.26 -3.82
CA LYS A 709 22.64 22.60 -2.44
C LYS A 709 21.37 23.45 -2.41
N GLU A 710 20.33 22.99 -1.71
CA GLU A 710 19.08 23.74 -1.57
C GLU A 710 19.35 25.15 -1.00
N LYS A 711 18.79 26.15 -1.67
CA LYS A 711 18.93 27.55 -1.27
C LYS A 711 17.79 27.89 -0.31
N ALA A 712 18.14 28.28 0.92
CA ALA A 712 17.18 28.80 1.88
C ALA A 712 16.52 30.09 1.33
N LEU A 713 15.21 30.04 1.11
CA LEU A 713 14.40 31.20 0.76
C LEU A 713 13.74 31.73 2.03
N GLY A 714 14.00 32.99 2.37
CA GLY A 714 13.31 33.66 3.47
C GLY A 714 12.10 34.46 2.96
N HIS A 715 11.10 34.63 3.82
CA HIS A 715 9.93 35.47 3.60
C HIS A 715 10.09 36.80 4.34
N VAL A 716 9.56 37.87 3.75
CA VAL A 716 9.60 39.21 4.36
C VAL A 716 8.54 39.31 5.45
N VAL A 717 8.99 39.49 6.68
CA VAL A 717 8.16 39.72 7.86
C VAL A 717 8.23 41.18 8.24
N LYS A 718 7.08 41.84 8.33
CA LYS A 718 6.96 43.22 8.79
C LYS A 718 6.59 43.25 10.27
N ILE A 719 7.28 44.08 11.05
CA ILE A 719 7.04 44.23 12.49
C ILE A 719 6.80 45.70 12.80
N SER A 720 5.62 46.00 13.34
CA SER A 720 5.18 47.32 13.79
C SER A 720 5.17 47.39 15.31
N LYS A 721 5.62 48.52 15.87
CA LYS A 721 5.56 48.79 17.30
C LYS A 721 4.64 49.97 17.54
N LYS A 722 3.53 49.78 18.25
CA LYS A 722 2.49 50.81 18.36
C LYS A 722 2.15 51.19 19.80
N SER A 723 1.64 52.41 19.96
CA SER A 723 1.17 52.93 21.25
C SER A 723 -0.31 52.62 21.52
N GLY A 724 -0.61 52.00 22.66
CA GLY A 724 -1.95 51.86 23.25
C GLY A 724 -2.88 50.84 22.58
N SER A 725 -2.94 50.82 21.24
CA SER A 725 -3.73 49.86 20.47
C SER A 725 -3.06 49.49 19.15
N GLU A 726 -3.58 48.48 18.46
CA GLU A 726 -3.11 48.07 17.12
C GLU A 726 -3.30 49.16 16.05
N THR A 727 -4.17 50.14 16.30
CA THR A 727 -4.41 51.30 15.43
C THR A 727 -3.64 52.55 15.87
N GLY A 728 -2.84 52.46 16.94
CA GLY A 728 -2.03 53.55 17.46
C GLY A 728 -0.91 54.00 16.51
N ALA A 729 -0.25 55.10 16.88
CA ALA A 729 0.93 55.58 16.16
C ALA A 729 2.14 54.63 16.37
N GLU A 730 3.04 54.58 15.39
CA GLU A 730 4.31 53.87 15.53
C GLU A 730 5.15 54.50 16.66
N LEU A 731 5.78 53.64 17.45
CA LEU A 731 6.44 53.97 18.71
C LEU A 731 7.94 53.66 18.59
N LYS A 732 8.74 54.71 18.66
CA LYS A 732 10.20 54.64 18.57
C LYS A 732 10.87 54.33 19.91
N ASP A 733 12.15 53.96 19.84
CA ASP A 733 13.06 53.77 20.96
C ASP A 733 12.80 52.53 21.84
N ALA A 734 11.87 51.64 21.45
CA ALA A 734 11.74 50.30 22.04
C ALA A 734 12.86 49.40 21.52
N THR A 735 13.41 48.52 22.34
CA THR A 735 14.38 47.51 21.89
C THR A 735 13.69 46.17 21.70
N LEU A 736 13.60 45.71 20.45
CA LEU A 736 12.99 44.44 20.09
C LEU A 736 14.04 43.40 19.68
N LYS A 737 13.74 42.13 19.96
CA LYS A 737 14.55 40.97 19.63
C LYS A 737 13.67 39.88 19.03
N VAL A 738 14.17 39.19 18.01
CA VAL A 738 13.53 38.01 17.43
C VAL A 738 14.41 36.78 17.69
N PHE A 739 13.80 35.72 18.20
CA PHE A 739 14.43 34.42 18.45
C PHE A 739 13.65 33.31 17.74
N ARG A 740 14.26 32.14 17.53
CA ARG A 740 13.47 30.94 17.22
C ARG A 740 12.68 30.55 18.47
N GLU A 741 11.54 29.90 18.26
CA GLU A 741 10.64 29.52 19.35
C GLU A 741 11.34 28.67 20.42
N ALA A 742 12.19 27.72 19.98
CA ALA A 742 12.91 26.79 20.83
C ALA A 742 14.10 27.41 21.61
N ASP A 743 14.52 28.62 21.27
CA ASP A 743 15.70 29.25 21.87
C ASP A 743 15.39 29.74 23.29
N ASP A 744 16.32 29.60 24.24
CA ASP A 744 16.18 30.25 25.56
C ASP A 744 16.59 31.72 25.45
N GLU A 745 15.66 32.64 25.72
CA GLU A 745 15.85 34.10 25.62
C GLU A 745 17.00 34.64 26.47
N THR A 746 17.39 33.92 27.52
CA THR A 746 18.46 34.34 28.45
C THR A 746 19.85 33.93 28.00
N THR A 747 19.97 32.92 27.14
CA THR A 747 21.26 32.33 26.75
C THR A 747 21.54 32.37 25.25
N ALA A 748 20.50 32.37 24.42
CA ALA A 748 20.63 32.39 22.97
C ALA A 748 20.97 33.78 22.42
N GLN A 749 21.65 33.81 21.27
CA GLN A 749 21.83 35.04 20.50
C GLN A 749 20.58 35.28 19.65
N PRO A 750 20.01 36.50 19.62
CA PRO A 750 18.85 36.80 18.81
C PRO A 750 19.19 36.76 17.32
N ILE A 751 18.23 36.34 16.49
CA ILE A 751 18.31 36.43 15.02
C ILE A 751 18.49 37.89 14.61
N LYS A 752 17.76 38.77 15.29
CA LYS A 752 17.87 40.22 15.14
C LYS A 752 17.56 40.92 16.44
N GLU A 753 18.32 41.97 16.73
CA GLU A 753 18.04 42.96 17.76
C GLU A 753 18.08 44.35 17.13
N TRP A 754 17.10 45.20 17.43
CA TRP A 754 17.03 46.57 16.92
C TRP A 754 16.25 47.51 17.84
N LYS A 755 16.49 48.82 17.68
CA LYS A 755 15.64 49.86 18.26
C LYS A 755 14.58 50.30 17.25
N THR A 756 13.32 50.37 17.68
CA THR A 756 12.18 50.73 16.84
C THR A 756 12.23 52.19 16.40
N LYS A 757 11.59 52.47 15.27
CA LYS A 757 11.47 53.79 14.65
C LYS A 757 10.00 54.14 14.49
N GLU A 758 9.72 55.28 13.85
CA GLU A 758 8.36 55.70 13.48
C GLU A 758 7.83 54.99 12.22
N THR A 759 8.45 53.87 11.82
CA THR A 759 8.08 53.03 10.68
C THR A 759 8.27 51.55 11.02
N PRO A 760 7.49 50.63 10.41
CA PRO A 760 7.69 49.19 10.59
C PRO A 760 9.09 48.73 10.16
N GLU A 761 9.61 47.71 10.82
CA GLU A 761 10.86 47.04 10.45
C GLU A 761 10.57 45.84 9.54
N GLU A 762 11.39 45.62 8.52
CA GLU A 762 11.32 44.47 7.62
C GLU A 762 12.47 43.50 7.92
N LEU A 763 12.13 42.22 8.12
CA LEU A 763 13.07 41.14 8.38
C LEU A 763 12.86 40.02 7.37
N LEU A 764 13.95 39.37 6.95
CA LEU A 764 13.89 38.18 6.11
C LEU A 764 14.04 36.96 7.04
N LEU A 765 12.97 36.19 7.20
CA LEU A 765 12.93 35.00 8.07
C LEU A 765 12.56 33.77 7.24
N GLU A 766 13.23 32.65 7.49
CA GLU A 766 12.84 31.36 6.91
C GLU A 766 11.50 30.88 7.49
N GLU A 767 10.88 29.90 6.83
CA GLU A 767 9.75 29.16 7.42
C GLU A 767 10.11 28.64 8.83
N GLY A 768 9.13 28.67 9.74
CA GLY A 768 9.32 28.18 11.10
C GLY A 768 8.67 29.06 12.17
N SER A 769 8.81 28.65 13.43
CA SER A 769 8.21 29.31 14.59
C SER A 769 9.23 30.19 15.32
N TYR A 770 8.77 31.39 15.69
CA TYR A 770 9.57 32.47 16.25
C TYR A 770 8.84 33.16 17.39
N LYS A 771 9.62 33.90 18.18
CA LYS A 771 9.11 34.81 19.19
C LYS A 771 9.72 36.19 19.07
N LEU A 772 8.86 37.20 19.17
CA LEU A 772 9.20 38.60 19.21
C LEU A 772 9.14 39.07 20.66
N VAL A 773 10.29 39.47 21.19
CA VAL A 773 10.49 39.86 22.58
C VAL A 773 10.88 41.32 22.64
N GLU A 774 10.17 42.11 23.43
CA GLU A 774 10.62 43.44 23.79
C GLU A 774 11.57 43.36 24.98
N SER A 775 12.82 43.78 24.84
CA SER A 775 13.77 43.79 25.97
C SER A 775 13.74 45.11 26.75
N GLU A 776 13.40 46.21 26.11
CA GLU A 776 13.36 47.54 26.72
C GLU A 776 12.20 48.33 26.11
N ALA A 777 11.22 48.71 26.93
CA ALA A 777 10.10 49.53 26.50
C ALA A 777 10.51 51.00 26.38
N PRO A 778 9.85 51.80 25.51
CA PRO A 778 10.03 53.23 25.44
C PRO A 778 9.71 53.93 26.77
N GLN A 779 10.34 55.08 27.00
CA GLN A 779 10.10 55.85 28.22
C GLN A 779 8.61 56.24 28.35
N GLY A 780 8.02 55.95 29.51
CA GLY A 780 6.60 56.25 29.81
C GLY A 780 5.64 55.14 29.39
N TYR A 781 6.13 53.98 28.98
CA TYR A 781 5.33 52.83 28.57
C TYR A 781 5.72 51.59 29.37
N ARG A 782 4.76 50.69 29.57
CA ARG A 782 5.04 49.34 30.10
C ARG A 782 5.46 48.43 28.95
N LYS A 783 6.36 47.49 29.28
CA LYS A 783 6.84 46.47 28.37
C LYS A 783 5.71 45.53 27.94
N ALA A 784 5.59 45.29 26.64
CA ALA A 784 4.64 44.35 26.06
C ALA A 784 5.01 42.89 26.36
N GLU A 785 4.01 42.01 26.33
CA GLU A 785 4.22 40.57 26.38
C GLU A 785 4.87 40.04 25.09
N THR A 786 5.57 38.91 25.21
CA THR A 786 6.19 38.23 24.06
C THR A 786 5.12 37.78 23.07
N ILE A 787 5.34 38.06 21.78
CA ILE A 787 4.46 37.61 20.70
C ILE A 787 5.07 36.37 20.05
N HIS A 788 4.29 35.29 19.95
CA HIS A 788 4.66 34.06 19.26
C HIS A 788 4.05 34.04 17.85
N PHE A 789 4.87 33.74 16.83
CA PHE A 789 4.43 33.72 15.43
C PHE A 789 5.11 32.63 14.60
N THR A 790 4.45 32.21 13.52
CA THR A 790 4.97 31.22 12.57
C THR A 790 4.98 31.81 11.16
N VAL A 791 6.09 31.60 10.45
CA VAL A 791 6.23 31.88 9.01
C VAL A 791 5.93 30.59 8.26
N ASN A 792 4.89 30.58 7.42
CA ASN A 792 4.52 29.43 6.60
C ASN A 792 5.30 29.40 5.27
N ASP A 793 5.25 28.28 4.56
CA ASP A 793 5.90 28.02 3.27
C ASP A 793 5.43 28.97 2.14
N ASP A 794 4.17 29.40 2.19
CA ASP A 794 3.58 30.38 1.27
C ASP A 794 3.90 31.85 1.63
N GLY A 795 4.62 32.07 2.73
CA GLY A 795 4.97 33.40 3.25
C GLY A 795 3.87 34.09 4.04
N THR A 796 2.74 33.42 4.32
CA THR A 796 1.75 33.91 5.30
C THR A 796 2.30 33.79 6.72
N ILE A 797 1.82 34.68 7.60
CA ILE A 797 2.29 34.75 8.99
C ILE A 797 1.14 34.39 9.91
N ALA A 798 1.33 33.46 10.83
CA ALA A 798 0.34 33.13 11.86
C ALA A 798 0.79 33.68 13.22
N VAL A 799 -0.01 34.54 13.86
CA VAL A 799 0.24 35.07 15.21
C VAL A 799 -0.84 34.51 16.13
N THR A 800 -0.48 33.73 17.15
CA THR A 800 -1.41 33.17 18.15
C THR A 800 -2.66 32.49 17.53
N GLY A 801 -2.51 31.82 16.38
CA GLY A 801 -3.60 31.13 15.67
C GLY A 801 -4.42 31.99 14.70
N GLN A 802 -4.12 33.29 14.56
CA GLN A 802 -4.68 34.16 13.52
C GLN A 802 -3.71 34.27 12.34
N GLN A 803 -4.19 34.01 11.12
CA GLN A 803 -3.38 34.18 9.91
C GLN A 803 -3.45 35.63 9.40
N LEU A 804 -2.29 36.20 9.13
CA LEU A 804 -2.06 37.49 8.49
C LEU A 804 -1.73 37.28 7.01
N GLN A 805 -2.19 38.21 6.18
CA GLN A 805 -1.89 38.17 4.73
C GLN A 805 -0.43 38.60 4.46
N PRO A 806 0.17 38.19 3.33
CA PRO A 806 1.52 38.61 2.97
C PRO A 806 1.65 40.14 2.93
N GLY A 807 2.62 40.66 3.69
CA GLY A 807 2.87 42.10 3.80
C GLY A 807 2.08 42.83 4.89
N GLU A 808 1.17 42.16 5.61
CA GLU A 808 0.56 42.68 6.82
C GLU A 808 1.55 42.60 8.00
N PRO A 809 1.69 43.64 8.83
CA PRO A 809 2.68 43.65 9.90
C PRO A 809 2.20 42.88 11.13
N ILE A 810 3.12 42.19 11.80
CA ILE A 810 2.96 41.79 13.21
C ILE A 810 2.97 43.06 14.05
N VAL A 811 1.92 43.30 14.84
CA VAL A 811 1.77 44.53 15.64
C VAL A 811 2.01 44.23 17.11
N MET A 812 3.03 44.87 17.71
CA MET A 812 3.31 44.82 19.14
C MET A 812 2.94 46.15 19.81
N VAL A 813 2.08 46.11 20.83
CA VAL A 813 1.48 47.30 21.44
C VAL A 813 2.01 47.55 22.85
N ASP A 814 2.45 48.78 23.14
CA ASP A 814 2.75 49.19 24.53
C ASP A 814 1.64 50.06 25.12
N LYS A 815 1.32 49.82 26.38
CA LYS A 815 0.38 50.64 27.15
C LYS A 815 1.12 51.76 27.89
N ALA A 816 0.56 52.97 27.83
CA ALA A 816 1.15 54.13 28.48
C ALA A 816 1.00 54.05 30.01
N ILE A 817 2.08 54.36 30.73
CA ILE A 817 2.09 54.42 32.19
C ILE A 817 1.24 55.60 32.67
N GLN A 818 0.33 55.32 33.60
CA GLN A 818 -0.55 56.26 34.26
C GLN A 818 -0.15 56.44 35.74
N THR A 819 -0.53 57.61 36.29
CA THR A 819 -0.37 57.94 37.71
C THR A 819 -1.74 58.17 38.34
N VAL A 820 -2.03 57.46 39.42
CA VAL A 820 -3.21 57.68 40.26
C VAL A 820 -2.85 58.63 41.40
N THR A 821 -3.66 59.66 41.63
CA THR A 821 -3.48 60.61 42.73
C THR A 821 -4.63 60.51 43.72
N ILE A 822 -4.33 60.24 44.99
CA ILE A 822 -5.30 60.17 46.09
C ILE A 822 -5.06 61.37 47.01
N GLU A 823 -6.04 62.24 47.14
CA GLU A 823 -5.91 63.50 47.89
C GLU A 823 -6.90 63.58 49.05
N LYS A 824 -6.48 64.26 50.12
CA LYS A 824 -7.33 64.56 51.25
C LYS A 824 -7.65 66.05 51.33
N LYS A 825 -8.94 66.36 51.56
CA LYS A 825 -9.41 67.72 51.83
C LYS A 825 -10.33 67.73 53.06
N VAL A 826 -10.09 68.65 53.98
CA VAL A 826 -10.91 68.85 55.19
C VAL A 826 -11.57 70.22 55.13
N THR A 827 -12.90 70.25 55.31
CA THR A 827 -13.71 71.46 55.16
C THR A 827 -14.74 71.60 56.29
N GLY A 828 -15.45 72.72 56.33
CA GLY A 828 -16.43 73.04 57.37
C GLY A 828 -15.83 73.80 58.55
N VAL A 829 -16.68 74.54 59.28
CA VAL A 829 -16.25 75.44 60.36
C VAL A 829 -15.53 74.73 61.52
N ASN A 830 -15.82 73.45 61.73
CA ASN A 830 -15.19 72.60 62.75
C ASN A 830 -14.28 71.52 62.15
N GLY A 831 -13.92 71.64 60.87
CA GLY A 831 -13.00 70.72 60.22
C GLY A 831 -11.59 70.85 60.79
N ASN A 832 -11.11 69.82 61.48
CA ASN A 832 -9.74 69.77 62.00
C ASN A 832 -8.76 69.39 60.87
N LYS A 833 -8.09 70.41 60.32
CA LYS A 833 -7.10 70.25 59.25
C LYS A 833 -5.85 69.43 59.66
N GLN A 834 -5.61 69.26 60.95
CA GLN A 834 -4.49 68.47 61.47
C GLN A 834 -4.91 67.03 61.84
N LYS A 835 -6.18 66.65 61.66
CA LYS A 835 -6.61 65.26 61.88
C LYS A 835 -6.08 64.39 60.74
N GLU A 836 -5.44 63.28 61.10
CA GLU A 836 -5.09 62.20 60.18
C GLU A 836 -6.30 61.28 59.96
N PHE A 837 -6.54 60.93 58.70
CA PHE A 837 -7.54 59.96 58.26
C PHE A 837 -6.82 58.74 57.69
N ASN A 838 -7.19 57.54 58.12
CA ASN A 838 -6.54 56.30 57.74
C ASN A 838 -7.15 55.75 56.45
N PHE A 839 -6.29 55.33 55.54
CA PHE A 839 -6.63 54.80 54.23
C PHE A 839 -6.03 53.43 54.00
N LYS A 840 -6.76 52.63 53.21
CA LYS A 840 -6.32 51.33 52.70
C LYS A 840 -6.37 51.35 51.18
N LEU A 841 -5.24 51.14 50.54
CA LEU A 841 -5.13 51.00 49.08
C LEU A 841 -4.72 49.57 48.74
N THR A 842 -5.43 48.94 47.81
CA THR A 842 -4.99 47.70 47.15
C THR A 842 -5.03 47.91 45.65
N VAL A 843 -3.87 47.82 44.97
CA VAL A 843 -3.83 47.76 43.50
C VAL A 843 -4.11 46.32 43.09
N ASN A 844 -5.10 46.10 42.25
CA ASN A 844 -5.50 44.75 41.86
C ASN A 844 -4.58 44.24 40.75
N ALA A 845 -4.26 42.95 40.78
CA ALA A 845 -3.50 42.31 39.70
C ALA A 845 -4.39 42.07 38.47
N ASP A 846 -3.79 42.20 37.28
CA ASP A 846 -4.39 41.94 35.98
C ASP A 846 -3.31 41.43 35.00
N ASP A 847 -3.62 41.37 33.70
CA ASP A 847 -2.68 40.90 32.68
C ASP A 847 -1.45 41.82 32.53
N ASP A 848 -1.59 43.11 32.84
CA ASP A 848 -0.51 44.10 32.74
C ASP A 848 0.27 44.28 34.05
N LEU A 849 -0.38 44.03 35.19
CA LEU A 849 0.13 44.21 36.56
C LEU A 849 0.15 42.88 37.33
N LYS A 850 1.35 42.32 37.51
CA LYS A 850 1.49 41.00 38.14
C LYS A 850 1.39 41.11 39.66
N ASN A 851 0.74 40.12 40.30
CA ASN A 851 0.66 40.07 41.77
C ASN A 851 2.07 40.05 42.41
N GLY A 852 2.31 40.93 43.38
CA GLY A 852 3.62 41.10 44.01
C GLY A 852 4.57 42.06 43.29
N GLU A 853 4.21 42.59 42.12
CA GLU A 853 4.94 43.68 41.46
C GLU A 853 4.98 44.93 42.36
N VAL A 854 6.08 45.67 42.33
CA VAL A 854 6.26 46.89 43.12
C VAL A 854 6.10 48.10 42.21
N LEU A 855 5.12 48.95 42.52
CA LEU A 855 4.88 50.23 41.86
C LEU A 855 5.48 51.38 42.67
N ASP A 856 5.88 52.42 41.95
CA ASP A 856 6.46 53.63 42.53
C ASP A 856 5.37 54.53 43.11
N GLY A 857 5.41 54.75 44.42
CA GLY A 857 4.53 55.66 45.13
C GLY A 857 5.27 56.87 45.69
N LYS A 858 4.59 58.02 45.72
CA LYS A 858 5.07 59.24 46.39
C LYS A 858 4.01 59.73 47.36
N LEU A 859 4.33 59.66 48.65
CA LEU A 859 3.49 60.17 49.72
C LEU A 859 3.92 61.60 50.08
N TYR A 860 3.05 62.55 49.81
CA TYR A 860 3.22 63.97 50.13
C TYR A 860 2.55 64.23 51.47
N LYS A 861 3.35 64.34 52.53
CA LYS A 861 2.89 64.47 53.90
C LYS A 861 3.66 65.55 54.63
N ASP A 862 2.95 66.45 55.32
CA ASP A 862 3.56 67.54 56.11
C ASP A 862 4.51 68.47 55.30
N GLY A 863 4.29 68.58 53.99
CA GLY A 863 5.17 69.33 53.08
C GLY A 863 6.48 68.62 52.70
N GLN A 864 6.64 67.35 53.06
CA GLN A 864 7.73 66.47 52.61
C GLN A 864 7.21 65.45 51.59
N VAL A 865 8.12 64.91 50.77
CA VAL A 865 7.84 63.83 49.81
C VAL A 865 8.60 62.60 50.25
N LEU A 866 7.88 61.50 50.46
CA LEU A 866 8.42 60.20 50.82
C LEU A 866 8.19 59.23 49.67
N ASP A 867 9.24 58.60 49.16
CA ASP A 867 9.11 57.51 48.21
C ASP A 867 8.63 56.24 48.95
N VAL A 868 7.57 55.63 48.43
CA VAL A 868 6.91 54.47 49.03
C VAL A 868 6.68 53.41 47.96
N ASN A 869 6.81 52.14 48.34
CA ASN A 869 6.61 51.01 47.44
C ASN A 869 5.20 50.47 47.59
N ILE A 870 4.42 50.47 46.50
CA ILE A 870 3.05 49.93 46.49
C ILE A 870 3.11 48.55 45.84
N MET A 871 2.88 47.49 46.61
CA MET A 871 2.92 46.13 46.10
C MET A 871 1.55 45.70 45.57
N VAL A 872 1.47 45.35 44.29
CA VAL A 872 0.24 44.87 43.65
C VAL A 872 -0.29 43.63 44.36
N GLY A 873 -1.61 43.60 44.57
CA GLY A 873 -2.35 42.55 45.28
C GLY A 873 -2.19 42.56 46.81
N ARG A 874 -1.48 43.53 47.38
CA ARG A 874 -1.35 43.71 48.84
C ARG A 874 -1.94 45.02 49.31
N GLU A 875 -2.51 44.98 50.52
CA GLU A 875 -3.03 46.18 51.19
C GLU A 875 -1.86 47.08 51.63
N TYR A 876 -1.91 48.34 51.19
CA TYR A 876 -1.04 49.41 51.62
C TYR A 876 -1.81 50.38 52.53
N LEU A 877 -1.34 50.47 53.77
CA LEU A 877 -1.93 51.32 54.81
C LEU A 877 -1.20 52.66 54.88
N PHE A 878 -1.95 53.75 54.86
CA PHE A 878 -1.39 55.10 54.98
C PHE A 878 -2.40 56.02 55.64
N ASN A 879 -1.98 57.22 56.02
CA ASN A 879 -2.90 58.23 56.52
C ASN A 879 -2.58 59.60 55.91
N LEU A 880 -3.63 60.41 55.76
CA LEU A 880 -3.55 61.74 55.14
C LEU A 880 -4.28 62.76 56.01
N LYS A 881 -3.72 63.96 56.15
CA LYS A 881 -4.42 65.15 56.71
C LYS A 881 -4.83 66.11 55.58
N ASP A 882 -5.43 67.25 55.92
CA ASP A 882 -5.80 68.25 54.91
C ASP A 882 -4.62 68.59 54.00
N THR A 883 -4.83 68.54 52.68
CA THR A 883 -3.85 68.81 51.59
C THR A 883 -2.77 67.75 51.36
N ASP A 884 -2.66 66.72 52.20
CA ASP A 884 -1.77 65.58 51.92
C ASP A 884 -2.30 64.75 50.74
N LYS A 885 -1.39 64.07 50.03
CA LYS A 885 -1.74 63.17 48.92
C LYS A 885 -0.79 62.00 48.75
N LEU A 886 -1.27 60.93 48.13
CA LEU A 886 -0.48 59.80 47.65
C LEU A 886 -0.58 59.74 46.12
N GLU A 887 0.56 59.72 45.43
CA GLU A 887 0.64 59.42 44.00
C GLU A 887 1.18 58.01 43.81
N VAL A 888 0.58 57.23 42.92
CA VAL A 888 1.03 55.88 42.56
C VAL A 888 1.20 55.81 41.05
N THR A 889 2.41 55.56 40.58
CA THR A 889 2.81 55.53 39.17
C THR A 889 3.16 54.12 38.75
N GLY A 890 2.87 53.76 37.50
CA GLY A 890 3.16 52.43 36.94
C GLY A 890 1.91 51.62 36.58
N LEU A 891 0.72 52.17 36.80
CA LEU A 891 -0.55 51.58 36.34
C LEU A 891 -0.75 51.85 34.84
N VAL A 892 -1.69 51.16 34.20
CA VAL A 892 -2.13 51.45 32.82
C VAL A 892 -3.64 51.67 32.79
N ALA A 893 -4.18 52.15 31.67
CA ALA A 893 -5.62 52.22 31.49
C ALA A 893 -6.26 50.84 31.71
N GLU A 894 -7.46 50.83 32.29
CA GLU A 894 -8.22 49.63 32.69
C GLU A 894 -7.72 48.89 33.94
N SER A 895 -6.50 49.16 34.41
CA SER A 895 -6.06 48.66 35.73
C SER A 895 -7.03 49.11 36.82
N THR A 896 -7.22 48.26 37.84
CA THR A 896 -8.15 48.56 38.93
C THR A 896 -7.46 48.64 40.28
N TYR A 897 -8.00 49.47 41.16
CA TYR A 897 -7.54 49.58 42.55
C TYR A 897 -8.72 49.81 43.48
N THR A 898 -8.61 49.26 44.69
CA THR A 898 -9.60 49.39 45.75
C THR A 898 -9.07 50.36 46.80
N LEU A 899 -9.91 51.31 47.20
CA LEU A 899 -9.53 52.36 48.14
C LEU A 899 -10.62 52.58 49.19
N ASN A 900 -10.21 52.61 50.45
CA ASN A 900 -11.08 52.80 51.60
C ASN A 900 -10.54 53.86 52.56
N GLU A 901 -11.44 54.65 53.16
CA GLU A 901 -11.14 55.53 54.30
C GLU A 901 -11.81 54.95 55.55
N ASP A 902 -11.03 54.59 56.57
CA ASP A 902 -11.56 53.91 57.77
C ASP A 902 -12.54 54.79 58.56
N GLU A 903 -12.35 56.12 58.54
CA GLU A 903 -13.21 57.10 59.20
C GLU A 903 -14.35 57.65 58.31
N TYR A 904 -14.72 56.95 57.23
CA TYR A 904 -15.81 57.37 56.33
C TYR A 904 -17.12 57.67 57.07
N ASN A 905 -17.60 58.93 56.98
CA ASN A 905 -18.79 59.43 57.70
C ASN A 905 -18.76 59.24 59.24
N LYS A 906 -17.57 59.12 59.85
CA LYS A 906 -17.38 58.98 61.31
C LYS A 906 -16.93 60.31 61.95
N ASP A 907 -16.90 60.34 63.28
CA ASP A 907 -16.37 61.44 64.10
C ASP A 907 -16.97 62.83 63.80
N GLY A 908 -18.24 62.85 63.36
CA GLY A 908 -18.96 64.08 63.03
C GLY A 908 -18.62 64.69 61.66
N TYR A 909 -17.84 64.00 60.84
CA TYR A 909 -17.59 64.38 59.44
C TYR A 909 -18.63 63.73 58.51
N THR A 910 -18.98 64.44 57.44
CA THR A 910 -19.59 63.86 56.25
C THR A 910 -18.53 63.80 55.15
N THR A 911 -18.36 62.64 54.51
CA THR A 911 -17.35 62.38 53.49
C THR A 911 -17.98 62.40 52.10
N THR A 912 -17.39 63.17 51.19
CA THR A 912 -17.72 63.19 49.75
C THR A 912 -16.49 62.78 48.95
N VAL A 913 -16.64 61.82 48.04
CA VAL A 913 -15.54 61.35 47.19
C VAL A 913 -15.70 61.89 45.78
N MET A 914 -14.69 62.61 45.29
CA MET A 914 -14.61 63.09 43.90
C MET A 914 -13.64 62.20 43.12
N VAL A 915 -14.06 61.67 41.98
CA VAL A 915 -13.21 60.93 41.03
C VAL A 915 -13.17 61.71 39.73
N ASN A 916 -11.99 62.11 39.27
CA ASN A 916 -11.85 62.87 38.01
C ASN A 916 -12.79 64.08 37.97
N ASP A 917 -12.83 64.81 39.10
CA ASP A 917 -13.65 66.00 39.36
C ASP A 917 -15.18 65.78 39.35
N LYS A 918 -15.64 64.52 39.35
CA LYS A 918 -17.06 64.15 39.46
C LYS A 918 -17.35 63.46 40.79
N GLU A 919 -18.44 63.84 41.44
CA GLU A 919 -18.86 63.21 42.69
C GLU A 919 -19.29 61.76 42.46
N LYS A 920 -18.73 60.82 43.22
CA LYS A 920 -19.09 59.40 43.19
C LYS A 920 -20.23 59.13 44.19
N LYS A 921 -21.45 58.91 43.67
CA LYS A 921 -22.61 58.50 44.48
C LYS A 921 -22.40 57.07 44.99
N ASN A 922 -22.75 56.81 46.25
CA ASN A 922 -22.59 55.50 46.93
C ASN A 922 -21.13 55.01 46.98
N ALA A 923 -20.17 55.90 47.25
CA ALA A 923 -18.84 55.46 47.68
C ALA A 923 -18.99 54.81 49.07
N ASP A 924 -19.18 53.49 49.11
CA ASP A 924 -19.17 52.71 50.36
C ASP A 924 -17.71 52.44 50.79
N THR A 925 -17.52 51.82 51.95
CA THR A 925 -16.24 51.23 52.35
C THR A 925 -15.79 50.18 51.33
N ASP A 926 -14.53 50.21 50.90
CA ASP A 926 -13.91 49.32 49.89
C ASP A 926 -14.40 49.48 48.43
N ALA A 927 -14.52 50.72 47.94
CA ALA A 927 -14.88 50.95 46.54
C ALA A 927 -13.70 50.64 45.58
N THR A 928 -13.99 49.94 44.48
CA THR A 928 -13.06 49.77 43.35
C THR A 928 -13.15 50.93 42.37
N TYR A 929 -12.01 51.29 41.81
CA TYR A 929 -11.81 52.34 40.81
C TYR A 929 -11.02 51.75 39.63
N THR A 930 -11.28 52.26 38.44
CA THR A 930 -10.61 51.86 37.19
C THR A 930 -9.82 53.05 36.68
N VAL A 931 -8.56 52.81 36.31
CA VAL A 931 -7.68 53.79 35.69
C VAL A 931 -8.15 54.05 34.27
N VAL A 932 -8.12 55.32 33.86
CA VAL A 932 -8.44 55.77 32.50
C VAL A 932 -7.22 56.43 31.87
N ASP A 933 -7.22 56.61 30.55
CA ASP A 933 -6.22 57.44 29.91
C ASP A 933 -6.34 58.91 30.36
N GLY A 934 -5.24 59.45 30.89
CA GLY A 934 -5.14 60.85 31.30
C GLY A 934 -5.29 61.06 32.81
N LYS A 935 -6.28 61.87 33.23
CA LYS A 935 -6.40 62.28 34.64
C LYS A 935 -7.01 61.15 35.47
N ASN A 936 -6.32 60.76 36.55
CA ASN A 936 -6.75 59.73 37.50
C ASN A 936 -6.64 60.24 38.95
N ASN A 937 -7.50 61.18 39.35
CA ASN A 937 -7.51 61.72 40.72
C ASN A 937 -8.73 61.29 41.53
N VAL A 938 -8.51 60.95 42.79
CA VAL A 938 -9.55 60.66 43.78
C VAL A 938 -9.36 61.57 44.98
N ILE A 939 -10.35 62.41 45.28
CA ILE A 939 -10.30 63.37 46.39
C ILE A 939 -11.34 63.00 47.43
N PHE A 940 -10.89 62.72 48.66
CA PHE A 940 -11.75 62.49 49.81
C PHE A 940 -11.95 63.79 50.59
N ILE A 941 -13.15 64.37 50.47
CA ILE A 941 -13.53 65.62 51.13
C ILE A 941 -14.30 65.30 52.41
N ASN A 942 -13.69 65.52 53.57
CA ASN A 942 -14.38 65.38 54.85
C ASN A 942 -14.81 66.75 55.37
N HIS A 943 -16.11 66.90 55.59
CA HIS A 943 -16.74 68.15 55.96
C HIS A 943 -17.35 68.09 57.37
N ASN A 944 -17.04 69.04 58.25
CA ASN A 944 -17.62 69.11 59.61
C ASN A 944 -18.19 70.50 59.92
N GLU A 945 -19.51 70.58 60.00
CA GLU A 945 -20.30 71.80 60.25
C GLU A 945 -21.04 71.79 61.60
N LYS A 946 -20.74 70.83 62.48
CA LYS A 946 -21.56 70.61 63.69
C LYS A 946 -21.35 71.71 64.73
N ILE A 947 -22.24 72.70 64.77
CA ILE A 947 -22.26 73.75 65.80
C ILE A 947 -22.48 73.10 67.17
N VAL A 948 -21.48 73.12 68.06
CA VAL A 948 -21.74 72.88 69.49
C VAL A 948 -22.66 74.01 69.97
N PRO A 949 -23.86 73.73 70.52
CA PRO A 949 -24.75 74.79 70.98
C PRO A 949 -24.04 75.56 72.09
N THR A 950 -23.61 76.79 71.81
CA THR A 950 -23.27 77.74 72.88
C THR A 950 -24.59 78.14 73.54
N GLY A 951 -24.67 77.91 74.86
CA GLY A 951 -25.88 77.98 75.67
C GLY A 951 -26.49 79.37 75.87
N ILE A 952 -26.60 80.19 74.84
CA ILE A 952 -27.26 81.52 74.89
C ILE A 952 -28.77 81.39 74.55
N LEU A 953 -29.20 80.28 73.95
CA LEU A 953 -30.60 80.10 73.51
C LEU A 953 -31.60 79.88 74.67
N PHE A 954 -31.15 79.46 75.86
CA PHE A 954 -32.06 79.17 76.98
C PHE A 954 -32.41 80.38 77.85
N ASP A 955 -31.65 81.48 77.82
CA ASP A 955 -31.91 82.64 78.68
C ASP A 955 -32.88 83.67 78.08
N ILE A 956 -33.08 83.68 76.76
CA ILE A 956 -33.92 84.68 76.06
C ILE A 956 -35.34 84.14 75.76
N MET A 957 -35.51 82.82 75.79
CA MET A 957 -36.77 82.13 75.49
C MET A 957 -37.97 82.53 76.39
N PRO A 958 -37.80 82.79 77.71
CA PRO A 958 -38.92 83.22 78.56
C PRO A 958 -39.45 84.61 78.18
N TYR A 959 -38.59 85.52 77.70
CA TYR A 959 -38.95 86.89 77.35
C TYR A 959 -39.68 86.99 76.01
N LEU A 960 -39.31 86.14 75.04
CA LEU A 960 -39.98 86.09 73.72
C LEU A 960 -41.37 85.45 73.79
N ILE A 961 -41.55 84.42 74.63
CA ILE A 961 -42.88 83.80 74.88
C ILE A 961 -43.79 84.75 75.67
N GLY A 962 -43.23 85.51 76.62
CA GLY A 962 -43.96 86.54 77.36
C GLY A 962 -44.54 87.65 76.47
N MET A 963 -43.78 88.14 75.47
CA MET A 963 -44.27 89.17 74.55
C MET A 963 -45.34 88.66 73.56
N ALA A 964 -45.30 87.38 73.18
CA ALA A 964 -46.33 86.77 72.34
C ALA A 964 -47.68 86.60 73.08
N PHE A 965 -47.67 86.33 74.39
CA PHE A 965 -48.89 86.20 75.18
C PHE A 965 -49.60 87.54 75.43
N VAL A 966 -48.86 88.63 75.61
CA VAL A 966 -49.42 89.98 75.83
C VAL A 966 -50.10 90.52 74.57
N THR A 967 -49.56 90.23 73.39
CA THR A 967 -50.14 90.66 72.09
C THR A 967 -51.40 89.87 71.74
N LEU A 968 -51.44 88.56 71.98
CA LEU A 968 -52.62 87.71 71.72
C LEU A 968 -53.79 88.00 72.68
N SER A 969 -53.50 88.31 73.96
CA SER A 969 -54.53 88.68 74.95
C SER A 969 -55.20 90.03 74.64
N SER A 970 -54.44 90.97 74.08
CA SER A 970 -54.93 92.31 73.69
C SER A 970 -55.87 92.26 72.48
N ILE A 971 -55.59 91.36 71.52
CA ILE A 971 -56.43 91.16 70.32
C ILE A 971 -57.74 90.43 70.67
N ALA A 972 -57.70 89.46 71.58
CA ALA A 972 -58.90 88.78 72.08
C ALA A 972 -59.84 89.71 72.89
N PHE A 973 -59.27 90.63 73.67
CA PHE A 973 -60.05 91.66 74.39
C PHE A 973 -60.76 92.63 73.43
N LEU A 974 -60.06 93.12 72.39
CA LEU A 974 -60.63 94.03 71.38
C LEU A 974 -61.74 93.37 70.53
N LEU A 975 -61.65 92.06 70.26
CA LEU A 975 -62.71 91.30 69.58
C LEU A 975 -63.93 91.02 70.47
N SER A 976 -63.75 90.92 71.79
CA SER A 976 -64.85 90.74 72.75
C SER A 976 -65.67 92.03 73.01
N VAL A 977 -65.05 93.22 72.85
CA VAL A 977 -65.72 94.53 72.98
C VAL A 977 -66.51 94.91 71.72
N LYS A 978 -66.05 94.51 70.52
CA LYS A 978 -66.75 94.77 69.25
C LYS A 978 -68.07 93.96 69.10
N ARG A 979 -68.17 92.78 69.74
CA ARG A 979 -69.42 91.98 69.79
C ARG A 979 -70.48 92.53 70.76
N ARG A 980 -70.10 93.33 71.77
CA ARG A 980 -71.06 93.98 72.70
C ARG A 980 -71.61 95.33 72.21
N ILE A 981 -71.00 95.94 71.19
CA ILE A 981 -71.44 97.23 70.63
C ILE A 981 -72.35 97.07 69.40
N VAL A 982 -72.30 95.94 68.69
CA VAL A 982 -73.16 95.67 67.51
C VAL A 982 -74.52 95.04 67.87
N LEU A 983 -74.70 94.50 69.09
CA LEU A 983 -75.98 93.95 69.56
C LEU A 983 -76.85 94.94 70.38
N LYS A 984 -76.45 96.22 70.49
CA LYS A 984 -77.24 97.26 71.19
C LYS A 984 -77.97 98.26 70.27
N ASN A 985 -77.86 98.10 68.94
CA ASN A 985 -78.45 99.01 67.94
C ASN A 985 -79.29 98.33 66.84
N ALA A 986 -79.83 97.14 67.10
CA ALA A 986 -80.86 96.55 66.23
C ALA A 986 -81.90 95.82 67.09
N LYS A 987 -83.13 96.38 67.10
CA LYS A 987 -84.36 95.98 67.82
C LYS A 987 -84.52 96.57 69.23
N LYS A 988 -85.57 97.35 69.55
CA LYS A 988 -86.93 97.45 68.98
C LYS A 988 -87.61 96.10 68.70
#